data_AF-A0A7U9RYZ2-F1
#
_entry.id   AF-A0A7U9RYZ2-F1
#
_cell.length_a   1.000
_cell.length_b   1.000
_cell.length_c   1.000
_cell.angle_alpha   90.00
_cell.angle_beta   90.00
_cell.angle_gamma   90.00
#
_symmetry.space_group_name_H-M   'P 1'
#
loop_
_entity.id
_entity.type
_entity.pdbx_description
1 polymer ?
#
loop_
_entity_poly.entity_id
_entity_poly.type
_entity_poly.pdbx_seq_one_letter_code
_entity_poly.pdbx_strand_id
1 'polypeptide(L)'
;MPVTGIAFNKPQLNLKQGEEEKLAVTVYPSNATDKAVKWETSNQAVVRVSDNGTVKAVAGGTATVTATAHNNVRAVCNVTVEPVSGQPEKPEKPTEPEEPTEPEKPTEPEKPSVPGKVTKDTKVSEIINDPAFGNFGRLLFPVDRTVSEDMTLEEISSSIVYTWYSNIKADKTVEIVNDLKLRSEDGEQVFYPIYSEEEMAENPEKRDTGLFYFKGKPGAKYAIFNAGGGFAYVGAMHDSFPHALEVSKMGYHAFALIYRPDSAYEDLAKAIMYVHDHAKELGADAEGYSLWGGSAGARMAATLGNKESGPANYGRPDIPQAAAVIMQYTGYTDASLSDAPTYACAGMNDGIADYRTMESRLAQLQAFGIPTEFHAYEGLGHGFGLGTGTVAEGWIEDAVAFWEVQAGVQQDAERNTLLTASPTSEKQQVLYVWEEGKAPATTVYTQNTGNYFDDPDFRPYVTTFPAADGIPIKGAVVICAGGAFQFRSDANEGTPIALELSRRGYQSFVLDYRLRPYTQEEGALDLARTVRFIRRHADEYGIDEKDIAVMGFSAGGILAGEMILHYGGGITPDALDPSYVPDALDRVSARVAADGMIYSFYGRLSVASMDLESLQEAGIPPTYYCYGTNDPFYRQFEAQFSMLENAEEHVERLVLENWGHGFGSRGGWMEDYDRFLAKIFGNN
;
A
#
# COMPACT_ATOMS: atom_id res chain seq x y z
N MET A 1 38.68 24.78 -5.68
CA MET A 1 37.89 23.56 -5.93
C MET A 1 37.44 22.97 -4.60
N PRO A 2 36.12 22.78 -4.38
CA PRO A 2 35.59 22.21 -3.14
C PRO A 2 35.90 20.71 -3.03
N VAL A 3 35.94 20.20 -1.80
CA VAL A 3 36.05 18.77 -1.53
C VAL A 3 34.75 18.09 -1.93
N THR A 4 34.83 17.01 -2.69
CA THR A 4 33.67 16.19 -3.09
C THR A 4 33.70 14.80 -2.46
N GLY A 5 34.82 14.39 -1.88
CA GLY A 5 34.93 13.09 -1.20
C GLY A 5 36.12 13.03 -0.25
N ILE A 6 35.98 12.19 0.77
CA ILE A 6 37.05 11.79 1.69
C ILE A 6 37.06 10.26 1.69
N ALA A 7 38.23 9.64 1.60
CA ALA A 7 38.37 8.20 1.73
C ALA A 7 39.42 7.85 2.78
N PHE A 8 39.11 6.92 3.66
CA PHE A 8 40.07 6.34 4.59
C PHE A 8 40.94 5.30 3.87
N ASN A 9 42.23 5.25 4.20
CA ASN A 9 43.09 4.15 3.78
C ASN A 9 42.62 2.80 4.37
N LYS A 10 41.93 2.84 5.52
CA LYS A 10 41.35 1.69 6.22
C LYS A 10 39.94 2.07 6.68
N PRO A 11 38.86 1.56 6.03
CA PRO A 11 37.49 1.87 6.44
C PRO A 11 37.08 1.18 7.76
N GLN A 12 37.87 0.21 8.24
CA GLN A 12 37.72 -0.43 9.54
C GLN A 12 39.07 -0.71 10.21
N LEU A 13 39.11 -0.63 11.54
CA LEU A 13 40.23 -1.03 12.38
C LEU A 13 39.76 -1.99 13.49
N ASN A 14 40.53 -3.06 13.71
CA ASN A 14 40.40 -3.91 14.89
C ASN A 14 41.69 -3.76 15.69
N LEU A 15 41.58 -3.27 16.92
CA LEU A 15 42.71 -2.97 17.81
C LEU A 15 42.53 -3.70 19.13
N LYS A 16 43.63 -3.99 19.82
CA LYS A 16 43.58 -4.39 21.24
C LYS A 16 43.68 -3.16 22.13
N GLN A 17 43.06 -3.21 23.30
CA GLN A 17 43.10 -2.11 24.26
C GLN A 17 44.57 -1.73 24.57
N GLY A 18 44.88 -0.45 24.40
CA GLY A 18 46.24 0.09 24.53
C GLY A 18 47.00 0.25 23.21
N GLU A 19 46.54 -0.34 22.11
CA GLU A 19 47.14 -0.16 20.78
C GLU A 19 46.80 1.22 20.16
N GLU A 20 47.71 1.69 19.32
CA GLU A 20 47.56 2.93 18.55
C GLU A 20 47.80 2.65 17.07
N GLU A 21 46.97 3.24 16.20
CA GLU A 21 47.07 3.08 14.76
C GLU A 21 46.88 4.43 14.05
N LYS A 22 47.63 4.66 12.97
CA LYS A 22 47.51 5.90 12.20
C LYS A 22 46.52 5.74 11.04
N LEU A 23 45.40 6.48 11.11
CA LEU A 23 44.50 6.63 9.96
C LEU A 23 45.00 7.75 9.05
N ALA A 24 45.02 7.46 7.75
CA ALA A 24 45.28 8.43 6.70
C ALA A 24 44.02 8.60 5.86
N VAL A 25 43.72 9.85 5.48
CA VAL A 25 42.62 10.17 4.58
C VAL A 25 43.15 10.70 3.26
N THR A 26 42.50 10.33 2.16
CA THR A 26 42.68 10.96 0.86
C THR A 26 41.48 11.84 0.57
N VAL A 27 41.74 13.11 0.26
CA VAL A 27 40.71 14.12 -0.05
C VAL A 27 40.60 14.28 -1.56
N TYR A 28 39.38 14.21 -2.08
CA TYR A 28 39.07 14.33 -3.49
C TYR A 28 38.30 15.63 -3.80
N PRO A 29 38.53 16.24 -4.98
CA PRO A 29 39.56 15.87 -5.96
C PRO A 29 40.97 16.17 -5.42
N SER A 30 42.00 15.51 -5.97
CA SER A 30 43.38 15.62 -5.46
C SER A 30 43.97 17.04 -5.56
N ASN A 31 43.34 17.95 -6.30
CA ASN A 31 43.68 19.37 -6.41
C ASN A 31 42.70 20.30 -5.64
N ALA A 32 41.93 19.78 -4.69
CA ALA A 32 41.09 20.58 -3.79
C ALA A 32 41.92 21.67 -3.09
N THR A 33 41.36 22.88 -3.00
CA THR A 33 42.05 24.08 -2.50
C THR A 33 42.25 24.08 -0.98
N ASP A 34 41.38 23.39 -0.25
CA ASP A 34 41.48 23.15 1.19
C ASP A 34 41.31 21.65 1.43
N LYS A 35 42.33 21.01 2.02
CA LYS A 35 42.36 19.56 2.31
C LYS A 35 42.40 19.27 3.81
N ALA A 36 42.23 20.30 4.64
CA ALA A 36 42.18 20.10 6.08
C ALA A 36 40.92 19.31 6.44
N VAL A 37 41.08 18.36 7.37
CA VAL A 37 39.95 17.58 7.93
C VAL A 37 39.97 17.68 9.44
N LYS A 38 38.78 17.75 10.03
CA LYS A 38 38.56 17.65 11.47
C LYS A 38 38.28 16.19 11.82
N TRP A 39 38.88 15.72 12.92
CA TRP A 39 38.75 14.36 13.41
C TRP A 39 37.87 14.30 14.65
N GLU A 40 36.92 13.36 14.67
CA GLU A 40 36.03 13.14 15.80
C GLU A 40 35.80 11.64 16.02
N THR A 41 35.44 11.26 17.25
CA THR A 41 35.10 9.88 17.62
C THR A 41 33.71 9.87 18.26
N SER A 42 32.90 8.86 17.97
CA SER A 42 31.58 8.70 18.60
C SER A 42 31.66 8.34 20.09
N ASN A 43 32.79 7.77 20.55
CA ASN A 43 32.97 7.39 21.94
C ASN A 43 34.44 7.49 22.40
N GLN A 44 34.79 8.61 23.05
CA GLN A 44 36.15 8.87 23.58
C GLN A 44 36.59 7.96 24.74
N ALA A 45 35.66 7.21 25.36
CA ALA A 45 35.98 6.23 26.39
C ALA A 45 36.47 4.90 25.80
N VAL A 46 36.08 4.58 24.55
CA VAL A 46 36.48 3.37 23.83
C VAL A 46 37.65 3.66 22.88
N VAL A 47 37.55 4.73 22.10
CA VAL A 47 38.56 5.12 21.09
C VAL A 47 38.78 6.63 21.12
N ARG A 48 40.03 7.08 21.23
CA ARG A 48 40.40 8.50 21.07
C ARG A 48 41.09 8.72 19.74
N VAL A 49 40.80 9.85 19.10
CA VAL A 49 41.48 10.28 17.87
C VAL A 49 42.11 11.64 18.08
N SER A 50 43.35 11.81 17.64
CA SER A 50 44.07 13.10 17.64
C SER A 50 43.77 13.92 16.38
N ASP A 51 44.09 15.21 16.42
CA ASP A 51 43.88 16.14 15.28
C ASP A 51 44.65 15.76 14.00
N ASN A 52 45.63 14.86 14.10
CA ASN A 52 46.36 14.36 12.95
C ASN A 52 45.88 12.97 12.49
N GLY A 53 44.84 12.37 13.08
CA GLY A 53 44.29 11.07 12.70
C GLY A 53 44.95 9.85 13.36
N THR A 54 45.66 10.01 14.48
CA THR A 54 46.13 8.85 15.27
C THR A 54 45.00 8.37 16.17
N VAL A 55 44.64 7.10 16.04
CA VAL A 55 43.57 6.43 16.77
C VAL A 55 44.17 5.59 17.89
N LYS A 56 43.73 5.82 19.13
CA LYS A 56 44.16 5.08 20.33
C LYS A 56 43.00 4.29 20.92
N ALA A 57 43.20 2.98 21.07
CA ALA A 57 42.26 2.08 21.73
C ALA A 57 42.35 2.25 23.27
N VAL A 58 41.26 2.67 23.90
CA VAL A 58 41.21 3.04 25.33
C VAL A 58 40.56 1.94 26.18
N ALA A 59 39.44 1.37 25.72
CA ALA A 59 38.70 0.31 26.39
C ALA A 59 38.00 -0.59 25.37
N GLY A 60 37.66 -1.82 25.76
CA GLY A 60 36.91 -2.74 24.91
C GLY A 60 35.56 -2.17 24.48
N GLY A 61 35.16 -2.40 23.23
CA GLY A 61 33.91 -1.91 22.64
C GLY A 61 34.08 -1.40 21.21
N THR A 62 33.04 -0.75 20.68
CA THR A 62 33.05 -0.20 19.32
C THR A 62 32.88 1.32 19.32
N ALA A 63 33.60 2.01 18.43
CA ALA A 63 33.43 3.44 18.17
C ALA A 63 33.62 3.72 16.68
N THR A 64 33.17 4.89 16.22
CA THR A 64 33.40 5.35 14.86
C THR A 64 34.29 6.59 14.88
N VAL A 65 35.29 6.62 14.00
CA VAL A 65 36.17 7.78 13.79
C VAL A 65 35.76 8.47 12.49
N THR A 66 35.41 9.74 12.59
CA THR A 66 34.92 10.55 11.46
C THR A 66 35.95 11.60 11.07
N ALA A 67 36.26 11.69 9.78
CA ALA A 67 37.01 12.79 9.20
C ALA A 67 36.06 13.69 8.40
N THR A 68 35.99 14.97 8.76
CA THR A 68 35.07 15.95 8.16
C THR A 68 35.85 17.09 7.51
N ALA A 69 35.63 17.35 6.22
CA ALA A 69 36.14 18.54 5.53
C ALA A 69 35.33 19.78 5.91
N HIS A 70 35.90 20.97 5.69
CA HIS A 70 35.26 22.24 6.05
C HIS A 70 33.87 22.46 5.41
N ASN A 71 33.61 21.87 4.25
CA ASN A 71 32.31 21.92 3.57
C ASN A 71 31.35 20.76 3.95
N ASN A 72 31.56 20.11 5.10
CA ASN A 72 30.74 19.04 5.66
C ASN A 72 30.72 17.72 4.89
N VAL A 73 31.60 17.51 3.91
CA VAL A 73 31.83 16.16 3.34
C VAL A 73 32.54 15.31 4.40
N ARG A 74 32.06 14.07 4.59
CA ARG A 74 32.52 13.18 5.67
C ARG A 74 32.91 11.80 5.15
N ALA A 75 33.85 11.18 5.84
CA ALA A 75 34.09 9.75 5.79
C ALA A 75 34.08 9.19 7.21
N VAL A 76 33.73 7.92 7.34
CA VAL A 76 33.67 7.22 8.63
C VAL A 76 34.54 5.96 8.56
N CYS A 77 35.27 5.71 9.63
CA CYS A 77 36.02 4.47 9.88
C CYS A 77 35.46 3.81 11.15
N ASN A 78 35.09 2.53 11.06
CA ASN A 78 34.61 1.77 12.22
C ASN A 78 35.79 1.18 13.00
N VAL A 79 35.82 1.34 14.31
CA VAL A 79 36.91 0.85 15.16
C VAL A 79 36.34 -0.08 16.23
N THR A 80 36.81 -1.33 16.24
CA THR A 80 36.50 -2.31 17.28
C THR A 80 37.72 -2.52 18.15
N VAL A 81 37.54 -2.43 19.47
CA VAL A 81 38.60 -2.63 20.47
C VAL A 81 38.34 -3.90 21.27
N GLU A 82 39.29 -4.83 21.24
CA GLU A 82 39.31 -6.00 22.11
C GLU A 82 39.92 -5.63 23.48
N PRO A 83 39.23 -5.86 24.61
CA PRO A 83 39.79 -5.59 25.94
C PRO A 83 40.92 -6.56 26.28
N VAL A 84 41.97 -6.10 26.97
CA VAL A 84 43.04 -6.98 27.46
C VAL A 84 42.63 -7.54 28.83
N SER A 85 42.40 -8.86 28.91
CA SER A 85 41.94 -9.52 30.14
C SER A 85 43.01 -9.55 31.24
N GLY A 86 42.82 -8.80 32.33
CA GLY A 86 43.69 -8.84 33.52
C GLY A 86 43.41 -7.85 34.66
N GLN A 87 42.23 -7.94 35.30
CA GLN A 87 41.80 -7.52 36.69
C GLN A 87 42.13 -6.13 37.30
N PRO A 88 41.40 -5.62 38.34
CA PRO A 88 40.11 -6.02 38.94
C PRO A 88 39.06 -4.88 39.05
N GLU A 89 37.78 -5.25 39.21
CA GLU A 89 36.65 -4.35 39.51
C GLU A 89 36.71 -3.75 40.94
N LYS A 90 36.11 -2.57 41.11
CA LYS A 90 35.82 -1.92 42.41
C LYS A 90 34.51 -1.11 42.27
N PRO A 91 33.77 -0.88 43.37
CA PRO A 91 32.58 -1.63 43.75
C PRO A 91 31.29 -0.80 43.63
N GLU A 92 30.16 -1.44 43.35
CA GLU A 92 28.84 -0.82 43.40
C GLU A 92 28.36 -0.58 44.84
N LYS A 93 27.58 0.50 45.02
CA LYS A 93 26.84 0.86 46.25
C LYS A 93 25.34 0.57 46.01
N PRO A 94 24.53 0.35 47.06
CA PRO A 94 23.59 -0.76 47.16
C PRO A 94 22.20 -0.41 46.66
N THR A 95 21.54 -1.40 46.06
CA THR A 95 20.11 -1.45 45.77
C THR A 95 19.28 -1.78 47.02
N GLU A 96 18.09 -1.18 47.10
CA GLU A 96 17.01 -1.49 48.05
C GLU A 96 16.43 -2.90 47.82
N PRO A 97 15.79 -3.52 48.83
CA PRO A 97 15.63 -4.96 48.91
C PRO A 97 14.47 -5.53 48.07
N GLU A 98 14.72 -6.76 47.58
CA GLU A 98 13.85 -7.63 46.79
C GLU A 98 12.59 -8.12 47.56
N GLU A 99 11.47 -8.26 46.83
CA GLU A 99 10.43 -9.25 47.13
C GLU A 99 10.82 -10.61 46.51
N PRO A 100 10.45 -11.74 47.14
CA PRO A 100 11.11 -13.03 46.92
C PRO A 100 10.71 -13.71 45.61
N THR A 101 11.73 -14.30 44.98
CA THR A 101 11.68 -15.14 43.78
C THR A 101 10.89 -16.43 43.98
N GLU A 102 10.06 -16.76 42.99
CA GLU A 102 9.52 -18.11 42.77
C GLU A 102 10.63 -19.01 42.17
N PRO A 103 10.69 -20.33 42.46
CA PRO A 103 11.87 -21.14 42.16
C PRO A 103 12.03 -21.40 40.66
N GLU A 104 13.29 -21.37 40.20
CA GLU A 104 13.68 -21.74 38.84
C GLU A 104 13.14 -23.12 38.42
N LYS A 105 12.52 -23.15 37.25
CA LYS A 105 12.13 -24.38 36.55
C LYS A 105 13.40 -25.03 35.97
N PRO A 106 13.56 -26.37 36.03
CA PRO A 106 14.81 -27.02 35.63
C PRO A 106 15.07 -26.85 34.13
N THR A 107 16.33 -26.62 33.78
CA THR A 107 16.84 -26.63 32.41
C THR A 107 16.46 -27.94 31.70
N GLU A 108 15.74 -27.79 30.58
CA GLU A 108 15.42 -28.90 29.68
C GLU A 108 16.72 -29.40 29.02
N PRO A 109 16.94 -30.72 28.87
CA PRO A 109 18.16 -31.23 28.25
C PRO A 109 18.17 -30.87 26.76
N GLU A 110 19.36 -30.57 26.22
CA GLU A 110 19.58 -30.50 24.77
C GLU A 110 18.95 -31.74 24.09
N LYS A 111 17.95 -31.50 23.24
CA LYS A 111 17.39 -32.54 22.39
C LYS A 111 18.45 -32.98 21.38
N PRO A 112 18.57 -34.29 21.08
CA PRO A 112 19.50 -34.75 20.05
C PRO A 112 19.10 -34.17 18.69
N SER A 113 20.10 -33.77 17.90
CA SER A 113 19.93 -33.30 16.53
C SER A 113 19.23 -34.35 15.67
N VAL A 114 18.17 -33.93 14.96
CA VAL A 114 17.57 -34.71 13.88
C VAL A 114 18.47 -34.58 12.66
N PRO A 115 18.94 -35.67 12.03
CA PRO A 115 19.73 -35.59 10.81
C PRO A 115 18.92 -34.91 9.69
N GLY A 116 19.45 -33.84 9.07
CA GLY A 116 18.89 -33.24 7.84
C GLY A 116 18.26 -31.84 7.93
N LYS A 117 18.17 -31.20 9.12
CA LYS A 117 17.62 -29.84 9.24
C LYS A 117 18.68 -28.78 8.92
N VAL A 118 18.36 -27.85 8.01
CA VAL A 118 19.21 -26.70 7.67
C VAL A 118 19.23 -25.73 8.84
N THR A 119 20.42 -25.24 9.21
CA THR A 119 20.65 -24.26 10.28
C THR A 119 21.43 -23.06 9.75
N LYS A 120 21.64 -22.06 10.61
CA LYS A 120 22.48 -20.89 10.31
C LYS A 120 23.91 -21.25 9.92
N ASP A 121 24.43 -22.36 10.45
CA ASP A 121 25.79 -22.84 10.22
C ASP A 121 25.93 -23.70 8.96
N THR A 122 24.81 -24.12 8.34
CA THR A 122 24.82 -24.90 7.10
C THR A 122 25.50 -24.08 6.00
N LYS A 123 26.42 -24.70 5.24
CA LYS A 123 27.12 -24.02 4.16
C LYS A 123 26.26 -23.80 2.93
N VAL A 124 26.58 -22.76 2.18
CA VAL A 124 26.00 -22.48 0.85
C VAL A 124 26.22 -23.68 -0.09
N SER A 125 27.41 -24.28 -0.12
CA SER A 125 27.68 -25.50 -0.90
C SER A 125 26.76 -26.67 -0.54
N GLU A 126 26.40 -26.82 0.73
CA GLU A 126 25.49 -27.90 1.15
C GLU A 126 24.10 -27.69 0.57
N ILE A 127 23.62 -26.44 0.50
CA ILE A 127 22.33 -26.11 -0.12
C ILE A 127 22.38 -26.26 -1.64
N ILE A 128 23.45 -25.78 -2.29
CA ILE A 128 23.62 -25.87 -3.75
C ILE A 128 23.61 -27.32 -4.23
N ASN A 129 24.26 -28.21 -3.46
CA ASN A 129 24.41 -29.62 -3.81
C ASN A 129 23.35 -30.52 -3.16
N ASP A 130 22.34 -29.95 -2.48
CA ASP A 130 21.31 -30.74 -1.83
C ASP A 130 20.41 -31.42 -2.90
N PRO A 131 20.25 -32.76 -2.85
CA PRO A 131 19.41 -33.48 -3.81
C PRO A 131 17.97 -32.98 -3.87
N ALA A 132 17.45 -32.40 -2.78
CA ALA A 132 16.10 -31.82 -2.76
C ALA A 132 15.95 -30.65 -3.74
N PHE A 133 17.01 -29.91 -4.06
CA PHE A 133 16.93 -28.79 -5.00
C PHE A 133 17.43 -29.15 -6.41
N GLY A 134 18.08 -30.31 -6.55
CA GLY A 134 18.69 -30.74 -7.81
C GLY A 134 19.61 -29.64 -8.36
N ASN A 135 19.50 -29.36 -9.66
CA ASN A 135 20.33 -28.31 -10.27
C ASN A 135 19.95 -26.90 -9.81
N PHE A 136 18.74 -26.67 -9.28
CA PHE A 136 18.21 -25.34 -8.99
C PHE A 136 18.64 -24.78 -7.63
N GLY A 137 19.34 -25.57 -6.79
CA GLY A 137 19.85 -25.11 -5.50
C GLY A 137 20.74 -23.87 -5.60
N ARG A 138 21.49 -23.73 -6.70
CA ARG A 138 22.29 -22.53 -7.02
C ARG A 138 21.45 -21.25 -7.15
N LEU A 139 20.20 -21.35 -7.59
CA LEU A 139 19.30 -20.21 -7.84
C LEU A 139 18.64 -19.67 -6.57
N LEU A 140 18.83 -20.35 -5.43
CA LEU A 140 18.48 -19.80 -4.12
C LEU A 140 19.40 -18.64 -3.73
N PHE A 141 20.53 -18.49 -4.40
CA PHE A 141 21.53 -17.46 -4.16
C PHE A 141 21.79 -16.65 -5.44
N PRO A 142 22.30 -15.41 -5.33
CA PRO A 142 22.62 -14.60 -6.50
C PRO A 142 23.63 -15.29 -7.43
N VAL A 143 23.24 -15.55 -8.68
CA VAL A 143 24.12 -16.13 -9.71
C VAL A 143 24.95 -15.07 -10.45
N ASP A 144 24.50 -13.83 -10.45
CA ASP A 144 25.15 -12.71 -11.14
C ASP A 144 26.36 -12.16 -10.38
N ARG A 145 26.72 -12.76 -9.23
CA ARG A 145 27.86 -12.34 -8.42
C ARG A 145 28.52 -13.51 -7.71
N THR A 146 29.79 -13.31 -7.35
CA THR A 146 30.55 -14.32 -6.62
C THR A 146 30.04 -14.45 -5.18
N VAL A 147 29.43 -15.60 -4.89
CA VAL A 147 29.11 -16.07 -3.54
C VAL A 147 30.10 -17.18 -3.19
N SER A 148 30.70 -17.13 -2.00
CA SER A 148 31.59 -18.20 -1.57
C SER A 148 30.76 -19.39 -1.11
N GLU A 149 31.04 -20.56 -1.71
CA GLU A 149 30.42 -21.83 -1.35
C GLU A 149 30.74 -22.30 0.09
N ASP A 150 31.77 -21.73 0.71
CA ASP A 150 32.17 -22.00 2.09
C ASP A 150 31.44 -21.14 3.13
N MET A 151 30.73 -20.09 2.70
CA MET A 151 29.94 -19.25 3.60
C MET A 151 28.82 -20.07 4.25
N THR A 152 28.52 -19.76 5.51
CA THR A 152 27.31 -20.26 6.17
C THR A 152 26.06 -19.47 5.75
N LEU A 153 24.88 -19.99 6.06
CA LEU A 153 23.63 -19.26 5.85
C LEU A 153 23.54 -17.98 6.71
N GLU A 154 24.23 -17.91 7.84
CA GLU A 154 24.38 -16.67 8.61
C GLU A 154 25.26 -15.65 7.89
N GLU A 155 26.43 -16.07 7.39
CA GLU A 155 27.38 -15.18 6.72
C GLU A 155 26.86 -14.62 5.40
N ILE A 156 26.20 -15.47 4.60
CA ILE A 156 25.60 -15.04 3.33
C ILE A 156 24.41 -14.09 3.56
N SER A 157 23.74 -14.19 4.71
CA SER A 157 22.61 -13.33 5.11
C SER A 157 23.09 -11.96 5.61
N SER A 158 23.92 -11.29 4.81
CA SER A 158 24.57 -10.03 5.16
C SER A 158 24.56 -9.02 4.01
N SER A 159 24.70 -7.74 4.36
CA SER A 159 24.77 -6.65 3.38
C SER A 159 26.04 -6.67 2.53
N ILE A 160 27.01 -7.53 2.86
CA ILE A 160 28.17 -7.80 1.99
C ILE A 160 27.70 -8.48 0.70
N VAL A 161 26.82 -9.48 0.83
CA VAL A 161 26.26 -10.24 -0.31
C VAL A 161 25.03 -9.53 -0.89
N TYR A 162 24.24 -8.87 -0.05
CA TYR A 162 22.99 -8.20 -0.40
C TYR A 162 23.12 -6.68 -0.20
N THR A 163 23.95 -6.03 -1.03
CA THR A 163 24.48 -4.66 -0.88
C THR A 163 23.47 -3.54 -0.58
N TRP A 164 22.21 -3.69 -0.98
CA TRP A 164 21.17 -2.66 -0.81
C TRP A 164 20.16 -2.97 0.29
N TYR A 165 20.37 -4.06 1.03
CA TYR A 165 19.44 -4.54 2.02
C TYR A 165 20.00 -4.33 3.43
N SER A 166 19.19 -3.71 4.28
CA SER A 166 19.62 -3.22 5.60
C SER A 166 19.11 -4.05 6.76
N ASN A 167 18.10 -4.91 6.55
CA ASN A 167 17.43 -5.66 7.60
C ASN A 167 17.40 -7.18 7.35
N ILE A 168 18.53 -7.76 6.93
CA ILE A 168 18.61 -9.20 6.59
C ILE A 168 18.57 -10.06 7.85
N LYS A 169 17.70 -11.08 7.86
CA LYS A 169 17.53 -12.01 8.99
C LYS A 169 17.92 -13.42 8.58
N ALA A 170 19.04 -13.91 9.10
CA ALA A 170 19.49 -15.29 8.84
C ALA A 170 18.45 -16.34 9.23
N ASP A 171 17.64 -16.11 10.28
CA ASP A 171 16.54 -17.01 10.64
C ASP A 171 15.51 -17.15 9.52
N LYS A 172 15.21 -16.07 8.80
CA LYS A 172 14.27 -16.10 7.69
C LYS A 172 14.84 -16.85 6.48
N THR A 173 16.13 -16.67 6.19
CA THR A 173 16.86 -17.47 5.18
C THR A 173 16.74 -18.96 5.49
N VAL A 174 17.02 -19.35 6.73
CA VAL A 174 16.93 -20.75 7.19
C VAL A 174 15.51 -21.28 7.09
N GLU A 175 14.50 -20.48 7.43
CA GLU A 175 13.09 -20.85 7.32
C GLU A 175 12.69 -21.12 5.86
N ILE A 176 13.03 -20.22 4.94
CA ILE A 176 12.74 -20.36 3.51
C ILE A 176 13.37 -21.63 2.93
N VAL A 177 14.65 -21.87 3.22
CA VAL A 177 15.36 -23.05 2.72
C VAL A 177 14.74 -24.33 3.27
N ASN A 178 14.40 -24.37 4.57
CA ASN A 178 13.74 -25.53 5.16
C ASN A 178 12.34 -25.77 4.57
N ASP A 179 11.54 -24.73 4.34
CA ASP A 179 10.20 -24.85 3.72
C ASP A 179 10.29 -25.48 2.32
N LEU A 180 11.13 -24.89 1.45
CA LEU A 180 11.31 -25.39 0.09
C LEU A 180 11.91 -26.81 0.08
N LYS A 181 12.87 -27.09 0.97
CA LYS A 181 13.48 -28.42 1.09
C LYS A 181 12.45 -29.47 1.48
N LEU A 182 11.70 -29.23 2.56
CA LEU A 182 10.69 -30.17 3.06
C LEU A 182 9.65 -30.49 1.99
N ARG A 183 9.14 -29.46 1.30
CA ARG A 183 8.16 -29.64 0.23
C ARG A 183 8.72 -30.43 -0.95
N SER A 184 9.98 -30.18 -1.31
CA SER A 184 10.63 -30.94 -2.39
C SER A 184 10.88 -32.40 -1.99
N GLU A 185 11.28 -32.66 -0.74
CA GLU A 185 11.44 -34.02 -0.20
C GLU A 185 10.10 -34.79 -0.13
N ASP A 186 9.00 -34.07 0.07
CA ASP A 186 7.63 -34.59 -0.04
C ASP A 186 7.15 -34.80 -1.50
N GLY A 187 8.01 -34.51 -2.48
CA GLY A 187 7.76 -34.74 -3.90
C GLY A 187 7.05 -33.59 -4.62
N GLU A 188 6.91 -32.43 -3.98
CA GLU A 188 6.39 -31.23 -4.65
C GLU A 188 7.46 -30.59 -5.55
N GLN A 189 7.06 -30.18 -6.76
CA GLN A 189 7.92 -29.35 -7.57
C GLN A 189 7.91 -27.91 -7.01
N VAL A 190 9.07 -27.48 -6.49
CA VAL A 190 9.26 -26.15 -5.88
C VAL A 190 9.89 -25.12 -6.81
N PHE A 191 10.44 -25.54 -7.95
CA PHE A 191 11.00 -24.66 -8.97
C PHE A 191 10.44 -24.99 -10.36
N TYR A 192 10.11 -23.95 -11.13
CA TYR A 192 9.53 -24.06 -12.47
C TYR A 192 10.37 -23.25 -13.46
N PRO A 193 11.08 -23.90 -14.41
CA PRO A 193 11.69 -23.19 -15.53
C PRO A 193 10.59 -22.60 -16.41
N ILE A 194 10.68 -21.31 -16.70
CA ILE A 194 9.68 -20.59 -17.52
C ILE A 194 10.00 -20.61 -19.02
N TYR A 195 11.19 -21.10 -19.38
CA TYR A 195 11.65 -21.27 -20.76
C TYR A 195 11.70 -22.75 -21.14
N SER A 196 11.37 -23.03 -22.40
CA SER A 196 11.47 -24.38 -22.97
C SER A 196 12.93 -24.83 -23.12
N GLU A 197 13.14 -26.15 -23.24
CA GLU A 197 14.48 -26.71 -23.50
C GLU A 197 15.08 -26.19 -24.81
N GLU A 198 14.24 -25.95 -25.83
CA GLU A 198 14.67 -25.33 -27.08
C GLU A 198 15.14 -23.89 -26.88
N GLU A 199 14.37 -23.05 -26.16
CA GLU A 199 14.77 -21.67 -25.84
C GLU A 199 16.07 -21.63 -25.01
N MET A 200 16.24 -22.56 -24.07
CA MET A 200 17.46 -22.69 -23.27
C MET A 200 18.65 -23.27 -24.05
N ALA A 201 18.41 -24.06 -25.10
CA ALA A 201 19.46 -24.51 -26.00
C ALA A 201 19.96 -23.36 -26.89
N GLU A 202 19.06 -22.49 -27.34
CA GLU A 202 19.39 -21.30 -28.13
C GLU A 202 20.07 -20.21 -27.29
N ASN A 203 19.55 -19.95 -26.09
CA ASN A 203 20.17 -19.03 -25.13
C ASN A 203 20.38 -19.72 -23.76
N PRO A 204 21.60 -20.22 -23.48
CA PRO A 204 21.90 -20.92 -22.23
C PRO A 204 21.67 -20.13 -20.95
N GLU A 205 21.73 -18.79 -20.98
CA GLU A 205 21.49 -17.95 -19.79
C GLU A 205 20.06 -18.09 -19.26
N LYS A 206 19.10 -18.48 -20.12
CA LYS A 206 17.71 -18.75 -19.71
C LYS A 206 17.58 -19.91 -18.71
N ARG A 207 18.61 -20.74 -18.55
CA ARG A 207 18.64 -21.82 -17.52
C ARG A 207 18.75 -21.30 -16.09
N ASP A 208 19.17 -20.06 -15.92
CA ASP A 208 19.26 -19.37 -14.64
C ASP A 208 18.00 -18.54 -14.35
N THR A 209 16.89 -18.82 -15.03
CA THR A 209 15.62 -18.09 -14.93
C THR A 209 14.46 -19.03 -14.61
N GLY A 210 13.60 -18.62 -13.69
CA GLY A 210 12.39 -19.38 -13.37
C GLY A 210 11.70 -18.91 -12.10
N LEU A 211 10.73 -19.71 -11.66
CA LEU A 211 9.87 -19.39 -10.53
C LEU A 211 10.09 -20.37 -9.38
N PHE A 212 10.44 -19.86 -8.21
CA PHE A 212 10.26 -20.60 -6.97
C PHE A 212 8.81 -20.47 -6.51
N TYR A 213 8.18 -21.60 -6.23
CA TYR A 213 6.75 -21.68 -5.92
C TYR A 213 6.49 -21.91 -4.44
N PHE A 214 5.92 -20.91 -3.78
CA PHE A 214 5.41 -20.93 -2.42
C PHE A 214 3.90 -21.20 -2.48
N LYS A 215 3.52 -22.44 -2.12
CA LYS A 215 2.18 -22.97 -2.39
C LYS A 215 1.16 -22.47 -1.36
N GLY A 216 0.09 -21.87 -1.87
CA GLY A 216 -1.10 -21.48 -1.11
C GLY A 216 -2.17 -22.58 -1.05
N LYS A 217 -3.39 -22.16 -0.69
CA LYS A 217 -4.58 -23.02 -0.64
C LYS A 217 -5.10 -23.25 -2.06
N PRO A 218 -5.54 -24.48 -2.41
CA PRO A 218 -6.13 -24.75 -3.72
C PRO A 218 -7.26 -23.77 -4.08
N GLY A 219 -7.20 -23.22 -5.28
CA GLY A 219 -8.15 -22.24 -5.81
C GLY A 219 -7.92 -20.81 -5.32
N ALA A 220 -6.86 -20.55 -4.55
CA ALA A 220 -6.52 -19.18 -4.15
C ALA A 220 -5.94 -18.39 -5.33
N LYS A 221 -5.98 -17.05 -5.23
CA LYS A 221 -5.31 -16.15 -6.17
C LYS A 221 -3.79 -16.28 -6.07
N TYR A 222 -3.07 -15.78 -7.07
CA TYR A 222 -1.61 -15.76 -7.05
C TYR A 222 -0.97 -14.38 -7.17
N ALA A 223 0.23 -14.27 -6.60
CA ALA A 223 1.10 -13.11 -6.70
C ALA A 223 2.46 -13.50 -7.28
N ILE A 224 3.04 -12.64 -8.11
CA ILE A 224 4.41 -12.80 -8.64
C ILE A 224 5.31 -11.74 -8.00
N PHE A 225 6.38 -12.19 -7.35
CA PHE A 225 7.31 -11.37 -6.58
C PHE A 225 8.62 -11.18 -7.32
N ASN A 226 8.99 -9.90 -7.51
CA ASN A 226 10.15 -9.46 -8.25
C ASN A 226 11.14 -8.80 -7.30
N ALA A 227 12.25 -9.47 -7.03
CA ALA A 227 13.26 -8.94 -6.12
C ALA A 227 13.92 -7.67 -6.66
N GLY A 228 14.34 -6.79 -5.78
CA GLY A 228 15.30 -5.73 -6.08
C GLY A 228 16.71 -6.27 -6.26
N GLY A 229 17.64 -5.33 -6.45
CA GLY A 229 19.02 -5.65 -6.81
C GLY A 229 19.57 -4.76 -7.93
N GLY A 230 18.95 -3.59 -8.15
CA GLY A 230 19.48 -2.55 -9.04
C GLY A 230 19.73 -2.98 -10.49
N PHE A 231 19.14 -4.09 -10.94
CA PHE A 231 19.50 -4.78 -12.18
C PHE A 231 20.99 -5.18 -12.28
N ALA A 232 21.65 -5.40 -11.14
CA ALA A 232 23.01 -5.94 -11.07
C ALA A 232 23.07 -7.37 -10.55
N TYR A 233 22.08 -7.77 -9.74
CA TYR A 233 21.85 -9.15 -9.29
C TYR A 233 20.39 -9.29 -8.85
N VAL A 234 19.93 -10.53 -8.62
CA VAL A 234 18.60 -10.80 -8.04
C VAL A 234 18.71 -11.04 -6.53
N GLY A 235 18.13 -10.15 -5.72
CA GLY A 235 18.14 -10.23 -4.25
C GLY A 235 17.07 -11.13 -3.63
N ALA A 236 16.70 -12.24 -4.29
CA ALA A 236 15.48 -12.99 -3.98
C ALA A 236 15.38 -13.45 -2.52
N MET A 237 16.47 -13.96 -1.94
CA MET A 237 16.48 -14.46 -0.55
C MET A 237 16.11 -13.41 0.50
N HIS A 238 16.25 -12.12 0.19
CA HIS A 238 15.92 -11.03 1.12
C HIS A 238 14.66 -10.24 0.72
N ASP A 239 14.29 -10.26 -0.55
CA ASP A 239 13.17 -9.49 -1.07
C ASP A 239 12.01 -10.41 -1.47
N SER A 240 12.09 -11.11 -2.60
CA SER A 240 10.94 -11.89 -3.12
C SER A 240 10.61 -13.14 -2.31
N PHE A 241 11.58 -13.90 -1.79
CA PHE A 241 11.30 -15.14 -1.04
C PHE A 241 10.64 -14.89 0.32
N PRO A 242 11.10 -13.94 1.16
CA PRO A 242 10.39 -13.63 2.40
C PRO A 242 8.94 -13.18 2.15
N HIS A 243 8.73 -12.29 1.17
CA HIS A 243 7.38 -11.84 0.81
C HIS A 243 6.51 -13.01 0.33
N ALA A 244 7.03 -13.85 -0.57
CA ALA A 244 6.30 -15.00 -1.09
C ALA A 244 5.96 -16.03 0.00
N LEU A 245 6.87 -16.27 0.94
CA LEU A 245 6.63 -17.18 2.07
C LEU A 245 5.51 -16.64 2.96
N GLU A 246 5.54 -15.37 3.39
CA GLU A 246 4.51 -14.82 4.25
C GLU A 246 3.14 -14.76 3.56
N VAL A 247 3.09 -14.34 2.29
CA VAL A 247 1.84 -14.33 1.50
C VAL A 247 1.29 -15.75 1.30
N SER A 248 2.15 -16.76 1.16
CA SER A 248 1.70 -18.16 1.09
C SER A 248 1.10 -18.69 2.39
N LYS A 249 1.61 -18.25 3.54
CA LYS A 249 1.05 -18.57 4.86
C LYS A 249 -0.34 -17.96 5.05
N MET A 250 -0.62 -16.83 4.41
CA MET A 250 -1.96 -16.22 4.35
C MET A 250 -2.92 -17.03 3.45
N GLY A 251 -2.39 -17.92 2.62
CA GLY A 251 -3.15 -18.88 1.81
C GLY A 251 -3.11 -18.59 0.31
N TYR A 252 -2.39 -17.56 -0.14
CA TYR A 252 -2.23 -17.22 -1.55
C TYR A 252 -1.14 -18.03 -2.22
N HIS A 253 -1.26 -18.25 -3.53
CA HIS A 253 -0.14 -18.80 -4.29
C HIS A 253 0.89 -17.70 -4.54
N ALA A 254 2.17 -17.99 -4.30
CA ALA A 254 3.21 -16.98 -4.43
C ALA A 254 4.38 -17.52 -5.27
N PHE A 255 4.76 -16.77 -6.30
CA PHE A 255 5.79 -17.14 -7.26
C PHE A 255 6.91 -16.10 -7.21
N ALA A 256 8.08 -16.50 -6.71
CA ALA A 256 9.24 -15.62 -6.67
C ALA A 256 10.08 -15.82 -7.93
N LEU A 257 10.21 -14.75 -8.73
CA LEU A 257 10.95 -14.77 -9.98
C LEU A 257 12.45 -14.60 -9.75
N ILE A 258 13.22 -15.52 -10.32
CA ILE A 258 14.64 -15.34 -10.62
C ILE A 258 14.74 -14.91 -12.07
N TYR A 259 15.15 -13.66 -12.30
CA TYR A 259 15.25 -13.04 -13.63
C TYR A 259 16.71 -12.73 -13.99
N ARG A 260 17.00 -12.61 -15.28
CA ARG A 260 18.28 -12.12 -15.80
C ARG A 260 18.32 -10.60 -15.70
N PRO A 261 19.29 -9.99 -15.02
CA PRO A 261 19.29 -8.54 -14.81
C PRO A 261 19.20 -7.71 -16.11
N ASP A 262 19.82 -8.17 -17.20
CA ASP A 262 19.80 -7.51 -18.51
C ASP A 262 18.53 -7.79 -19.35
N SER A 263 17.64 -8.69 -18.89
CA SER A 263 16.41 -9.08 -19.60
C SER A 263 15.19 -9.14 -18.67
N ALA A 264 15.24 -8.41 -17.56
CA ALA A 264 14.30 -8.54 -16.45
C ALA A 264 12.81 -8.39 -16.85
N TYR A 265 12.49 -7.44 -17.73
CA TYR A 265 11.11 -7.21 -18.21
C TYR A 265 10.61 -8.35 -19.10
N GLU A 266 11.48 -8.93 -19.94
CA GLU A 266 11.13 -10.11 -20.77
C GLU A 266 10.85 -11.33 -19.87
N ASP A 267 11.71 -11.55 -18.87
CA ASP A 267 11.57 -12.69 -17.95
C ASP A 267 10.30 -12.56 -17.09
N LEU A 268 9.96 -11.35 -16.62
CA LEU A 268 8.69 -11.13 -15.92
C LEU A 268 7.48 -11.34 -16.83
N ALA A 269 7.51 -10.82 -18.06
CA ALA A 269 6.42 -11.07 -19.01
C ALA A 269 6.23 -12.58 -19.25
N LYS A 270 7.34 -13.32 -19.47
CA LYS A 270 7.32 -14.77 -19.64
C LYS A 270 6.81 -15.49 -18.38
N ALA A 271 7.17 -15.01 -17.19
CA ALA A 271 6.68 -15.55 -15.93
C ALA A 271 5.17 -15.35 -15.75
N ILE A 272 4.64 -14.16 -16.06
CA ILE A 272 3.19 -13.89 -16.04
C ILE A 272 2.46 -14.87 -16.96
N MET A 273 2.94 -15.01 -18.20
CA MET A 273 2.38 -15.94 -19.17
C MET A 273 2.43 -17.38 -18.68
N TYR A 274 3.57 -17.81 -18.14
CA TYR A 274 3.76 -19.16 -17.65
C TYR A 274 2.78 -19.50 -16.52
N VAL A 275 2.68 -18.64 -15.49
CA VAL A 275 1.77 -18.88 -14.35
C VAL A 275 0.32 -18.89 -14.82
N HIS A 276 -0.08 -17.94 -15.68
CA HIS A 276 -1.43 -17.88 -16.22
C HIS A 276 -1.79 -19.16 -17.00
N ASP A 277 -0.91 -19.62 -17.89
CA ASP A 277 -1.15 -20.81 -18.72
C ASP A 277 -1.20 -22.11 -17.92
N HIS A 278 -0.54 -22.16 -16.77
CA HIS A 278 -0.47 -23.33 -15.89
C HIS A 278 -1.27 -23.16 -14.59
N ALA A 279 -2.07 -22.09 -14.44
CA ALA A 279 -2.74 -21.74 -13.18
C ALA A 279 -3.55 -22.92 -12.62
N LYS A 280 -4.33 -23.58 -13.47
CA LYS A 280 -5.13 -24.76 -13.10
C LYS A 280 -4.28 -25.93 -12.59
N GLU A 281 -3.12 -26.18 -13.18
CA GLU A 281 -2.21 -27.26 -12.79
C GLU A 281 -1.50 -26.94 -11.47
N LEU A 282 -1.16 -25.66 -11.29
CA LEU A 282 -0.58 -25.12 -10.07
C LEU A 282 -1.60 -25.01 -8.92
N GLY A 283 -2.89 -25.16 -9.23
CA GLY A 283 -4.00 -25.03 -8.29
C GLY A 283 -4.36 -23.58 -7.98
N ALA A 284 -3.91 -22.61 -8.78
CA ALA A 284 -4.16 -21.20 -8.61
C ALA A 284 -5.35 -20.70 -9.46
N ASP A 285 -6.01 -19.65 -8.98
CA ASP A 285 -6.98 -18.86 -9.74
C ASP A 285 -6.24 -17.95 -10.73
N ALA A 286 -6.56 -18.08 -12.02
CA ALA A 286 -5.93 -17.31 -13.10
C ALA A 286 -6.29 -15.81 -13.05
N GLU A 287 -7.41 -15.49 -12.39
CA GLU A 287 -7.98 -14.14 -12.39
C GLU A 287 -7.56 -13.33 -11.17
N GLY A 288 -7.36 -12.03 -11.36
CA GLY A 288 -7.10 -11.09 -10.28
C GLY A 288 -5.74 -11.28 -9.60
N TYR A 289 -4.71 -11.66 -10.36
CA TYR A 289 -3.33 -11.79 -9.85
C TYR A 289 -2.71 -10.44 -9.49
N SER A 290 -1.66 -10.43 -8.66
CA SER A 290 -0.89 -9.23 -8.34
C SER A 290 0.59 -9.33 -8.71
N LEU A 291 1.21 -8.17 -8.95
CA LEU A 291 2.65 -8.04 -9.18
C LEU A 291 3.29 -7.26 -8.04
N TRP A 292 4.30 -7.86 -7.42
CA TRP A 292 4.99 -7.31 -6.26
C TRP A 292 6.44 -7.06 -6.62
N GLY A 293 7.05 -6.03 -6.03
CA GLY A 293 8.50 -5.94 -6.05
C GLY A 293 9.08 -4.83 -5.20
N GLY A 294 10.35 -5.01 -4.84
CA GLY A 294 11.16 -4.01 -4.16
C GLY A 294 12.19 -3.37 -5.08
N SER A 295 12.45 -2.08 -4.88
CA SER A 295 13.50 -1.33 -5.58
C SER A 295 13.41 -1.48 -7.12
N ALA A 296 14.37 -2.12 -7.77
CA ALA A 296 14.33 -2.42 -9.21
C ALA A 296 13.16 -3.34 -9.61
N GLY A 297 12.83 -4.35 -8.79
CA GLY A 297 11.71 -5.24 -9.02
C GLY A 297 10.35 -4.54 -8.93
N ALA A 298 10.25 -3.50 -8.10
CA ALA A 298 9.06 -2.63 -8.08
C ALA A 298 8.82 -1.92 -9.42
N ARG A 299 9.90 -1.56 -10.12
CA ARG A 299 9.81 -0.95 -11.46
C ARG A 299 9.27 -1.96 -12.46
N MET A 300 9.76 -3.20 -12.40
CA MET A 300 9.26 -4.29 -13.24
C MET A 300 7.77 -4.52 -13.01
N ALA A 301 7.35 -4.61 -11.74
CA ALA A 301 5.96 -4.80 -11.36
C ALA A 301 5.07 -3.66 -11.88
N ALA A 302 5.48 -2.40 -11.73
CA ALA A 302 4.73 -1.25 -12.25
C ALA A 302 4.64 -1.25 -13.78
N THR A 303 5.76 -1.49 -14.47
CA THR A 303 5.78 -1.49 -15.94
C THR A 303 4.94 -2.64 -16.53
N LEU A 304 5.00 -3.85 -15.99
CA LEU A 304 4.23 -4.98 -16.51
C LEU A 304 2.81 -5.05 -15.96
N GLY A 305 2.53 -4.32 -14.87
CA GLY A 305 1.18 -4.12 -14.35
C GLY A 305 0.39 -3.08 -15.13
N ASN A 306 1.04 -2.28 -15.96
CA ASN A 306 0.38 -1.35 -16.87
C ASN A 306 -0.25 -2.09 -18.07
N LYS A 307 -1.49 -1.75 -18.42
CA LYS A 307 -2.28 -2.40 -19.48
C LYS A 307 -1.63 -2.32 -20.86
N GLU A 308 -0.91 -1.24 -21.16
CA GLU A 308 -0.30 -1.01 -22.47
C GLU A 308 1.08 -1.66 -22.61
N SER A 309 1.87 -1.73 -21.53
CA SER A 309 3.20 -2.34 -21.53
C SER A 309 3.25 -3.76 -20.95
N GLY A 310 2.14 -4.25 -20.40
CA GLY A 310 1.98 -5.58 -19.83
C GLY A 310 1.86 -6.71 -20.86
N PRO A 311 1.25 -7.86 -20.51
CA PRO A 311 1.20 -9.06 -21.35
C PRO A 311 0.69 -8.84 -22.78
N ALA A 312 -0.23 -7.89 -23.00
CA ALA A 312 -0.73 -7.53 -24.32
C ALA A 312 0.40 -7.09 -25.28
N ASN A 313 1.39 -6.35 -24.78
CA ASN A 313 2.56 -5.92 -25.53
C ASN A 313 3.50 -7.08 -25.89
N TYR A 314 3.38 -8.21 -25.18
CA TYR A 314 4.12 -9.45 -25.43
C TYR A 314 3.28 -10.48 -26.21
N GLY A 315 2.21 -10.03 -26.88
CA GLY A 315 1.38 -10.88 -27.74
C GLY A 315 0.34 -11.71 -27.00
N ARG A 316 0.03 -11.37 -25.74
CA ARG A 316 -0.95 -12.05 -24.88
C ARG A 316 -2.03 -11.10 -24.36
N PRO A 317 -2.87 -10.53 -25.26
CA PRO A 317 -3.97 -9.65 -24.85
C PRO A 317 -5.11 -10.39 -24.13
N ASP A 318 -5.07 -11.72 -24.13
CA ASP A 318 -5.97 -12.60 -23.39
C ASP A 318 -5.69 -12.64 -21.89
N ILE A 319 -4.47 -12.27 -21.47
CA ILE A 319 -4.12 -12.18 -20.05
C ILE A 319 -4.58 -10.80 -19.55
N PRO A 320 -5.45 -10.75 -18.53
CA PRO A 320 -5.92 -9.48 -17.98
C PRO A 320 -4.76 -8.70 -17.34
N GLN A 321 -4.96 -7.40 -17.16
CA GLN A 321 -4.04 -6.56 -16.36
C GLN A 321 -3.91 -7.13 -14.93
N ALA A 322 -2.80 -6.89 -14.23
CA ALA A 322 -2.73 -7.24 -12.81
C ALA A 322 -3.81 -6.47 -12.02
N ALA A 323 -4.47 -7.14 -11.07
CA ALA A 323 -5.47 -6.52 -10.19
C ALA A 323 -4.82 -5.43 -9.31
N ALA A 324 -3.60 -5.68 -8.86
CA ALA A 324 -2.85 -4.75 -8.06
C ALA A 324 -1.35 -4.85 -8.33
N VAL A 325 -0.68 -3.71 -8.25
CA VAL A 325 0.78 -3.59 -8.20
C VAL A 325 1.19 -3.15 -6.80
N ILE A 326 2.10 -3.91 -6.18
CA ILE A 326 2.62 -3.63 -4.83
C ILE A 326 4.10 -3.25 -4.94
N MET A 327 4.42 -2.00 -4.55
CA MET A 327 5.74 -1.41 -4.74
C MET A 327 6.43 -1.12 -3.41
N GLN A 328 7.67 -1.58 -3.26
CA GLN A 328 8.51 -1.27 -2.12
C GLN A 328 9.69 -0.38 -2.53
N TYR A 329 9.84 0.77 -1.86
CA TYR A 329 11.00 1.68 -1.90
C TYR A 329 11.68 1.87 -3.28
N THR A 330 10.97 2.39 -4.28
CA THR A 330 11.56 2.63 -5.61
C THR A 330 11.53 4.08 -6.06
N GLY A 331 12.50 4.45 -6.88
CA GLY A 331 12.56 5.75 -7.57
C GLY A 331 11.91 5.72 -8.94
N TYR A 332 10.77 5.05 -9.11
CA TYR A 332 10.02 5.02 -10.37
C TYR A 332 9.02 6.18 -10.42
N THR A 333 9.08 6.99 -11.47
CA THR A 333 8.27 8.22 -11.58
C THR A 333 7.16 8.13 -12.61
N ASP A 334 7.25 7.21 -13.56
CA ASP A 334 6.32 7.17 -14.68
C ASP A 334 4.93 6.74 -14.19
N ALA A 335 3.92 7.49 -14.61
CA ALA A 335 2.52 7.26 -14.29
C ALA A 335 1.70 7.49 -15.55
N SER A 336 0.68 6.67 -15.75
CA SER A 336 -0.25 6.76 -16.86
C SER A 336 -1.65 6.33 -16.45
N LEU A 337 -2.64 6.64 -17.28
CA LEU A 337 -4.03 6.17 -17.14
C LEU A 337 -4.16 4.64 -17.25
N SER A 338 -3.15 3.99 -17.85
CA SER A 338 -3.12 2.55 -18.09
C SER A 338 -2.46 1.78 -16.94
N ASP A 339 -2.05 2.43 -15.85
CA ASP A 339 -1.47 1.78 -14.68
C ASP A 339 -2.53 1.00 -13.88
N ALA A 340 -2.09 -0.08 -13.22
CA ALA A 340 -2.96 -0.84 -12.31
C ALA A 340 -3.12 -0.12 -10.96
N PRO A 341 -4.19 -0.43 -10.20
CA PRO A 341 -4.28 -0.04 -8.79
C PRO A 341 -2.97 -0.33 -8.05
N THR A 342 -2.46 0.65 -7.31
CA THR A 342 -1.09 0.59 -6.76
C THR A 342 -1.03 0.84 -5.26
N TYR A 343 -0.53 -0.13 -4.51
CA TYR A 343 -0.03 0.07 -3.14
C TYR A 343 1.47 0.36 -3.18
N ALA A 344 1.94 1.33 -2.41
CA ALA A 344 3.38 1.57 -2.27
C ALA A 344 3.80 1.87 -0.82
N CYS A 345 4.99 1.40 -0.43
CA CYS A 345 5.56 1.78 0.85
C CYS A 345 7.08 2.05 0.80
N ALA A 346 7.55 3.01 1.59
CA ALA A 346 8.96 3.40 1.67
C ALA A 346 9.39 3.86 3.07
N GLY A 347 10.70 3.82 3.33
CA GLY A 347 11.30 4.46 4.50
C GLY A 347 11.61 5.94 4.24
N MET A 348 11.34 6.82 5.21
CA MET A 348 11.60 8.26 5.07
C MET A 348 13.10 8.63 5.09
N ASN A 349 13.95 7.74 5.60
CA ASN A 349 15.40 7.89 5.63
C ASN A 349 16.09 7.04 4.55
N ASP A 350 15.36 6.70 3.48
CA ASP A 350 15.91 5.99 2.34
C ASP A 350 16.90 6.87 1.56
N GLY A 351 18.18 6.50 1.63
CA GLY A 351 19.28 7.19 0.95
C GLY A 351 19.50 6.77 -0.50
N ILE A 352 18.70 5.84 -1.03
CA ILE A 352 18.79 5.29 -2.40
C ILE A 352 17.62 5.79 -3.25
N ALA A 353 16.40 5.69 -2.72
CA ALA A 353 15.17 6.12 -3.37
C ALA A 353 14.37 7.04 -2.44
N ASP A 354 14.26 8.32 -2.79
CA ASP A 354 13.46 9.28 -2.00
C ASP A 354 11.98 8.85 -2.02
N TYR A 355 11.41 8.60 -0.83
CA TYR A 355 10.01 8.19 -0.66
C TYR A 355 9.03 9.14 -1.35
N ARG A 356 9.38 10.42 -1.46
CA ARG A 356 8.56 11.44 -2.15
C ARG A 356 8.35 11.14 -3.62
N THR A 357 9.23 10.33 -4.22
CA THR A 357 9.07 9.85 -5.59
C THR A 357 7.82 8.99 -5.71
N MET A 358 7.63 8.02 -4.81
CA MET A 358 6.43 7.17 -4.80
C MET A 358 5.21 7.95 -4.34
N GLU A 359 5.35 8.82 -3.34
CA GLU A 359 4.26 9.71 -2.91
C GLU A 359 3.71 10.53 -4.09
N SER A 360 4.60 11.19 -4.84
CA SER A 360 4.25 11.99 -6.03
C SER A 360 3.64 11.13 -7.13
N ARG A 361 4.19 9.93 -7.38
CA ARG A 361 3.64 9.01 -8.37
C ARG A 361 2.23 8.56 -8.01
N LEU A 362 2.00 8.14 -6.77
CA LEU A 362 0.68 7.68 -6.33
C LEU A 362 -0.33 8.82 -6.33
N ALA A 363 0.08 10.04 -5.98
CA ALA A 363 -0.78 11.21 -6.14
C ALA A 363 -1.18 11.47 -7.60
N GLN A 364 -0.30 11.19 -8.57
CA GLN A 364 -0.65 11.26 -10.00
C GLN A 364 -1.61 10.15 -10.42
N LEU A 365 -1.38 8.91 -9.99
CA LEU A 365 -2.30 7.80 -10.25
C LEU A 365 -3.68 8.05 -9.63
N GLN A 366 -3.73 8.58 -8.42
CA GLN A 366 -4.98 8.98 -7.78
C GLN A 366 -5.68 10.09 -8.57
N ALA A 367 -4.93 11.06 -9.13
CA ALA A 367 -5.48 12.08 -10.01
C ALA A 367 -6.01 11.52 -11.34
N PHE A 368 -5.59 10.31 -11.73
CA PHE A 368 -6.14 9.55 -12.86
C PHE A 368 -7.36 8.69 -12.47
N GLY A 369 -7.80 8.74 -11.20
CA GLY A 369 -8.88 7.89 -10.69
C GLY A 369 -8.45 6.43 -10.46
N ILE A 370 -7.15 6.14 -10.46
CA ILE A 370 -6.62 4.81 -10.17
C ILE A 370 -6.52 4.67 -8.65
N PRO A 371 -7.08 3.61 -8.04
CA PRO A 371 -6.96 3.37 -6.61
C PRO A 371 -5.51 3.25 -6.17
N THR A 372 -5.15 3.97 -5.10
CA THR A 372 -3.80 3.94 -4.53
C THR A 372 -3.79 3.93 -3.03
N GLU A 373 -2.76 3.33 -2.45
CA GLU A 373 -2.47 3.40 -1.01
C GLU A 373 -0.96 3.61 -0.78
N PHE A 374 -0.60 4.59 0.05
CA PHE A 374 0.80 4.96 0.28
C PHE A 374 1.17 4.99 1.77
N HIS A 375 2.27 4.32 2.12
CA HIS A 375 2.82 4.32 3.47
C HIS A 375 4.28 4.77 3.49
N ALA A 376 4.58 5.80 4.27
CA ALA A 376 5.94 6.27 4.50
C ALA A 376 6.33 6.07 5.97
N TYR A 377 7.41 5.34 6.21
CA TYR A 377 7.82 4.93 7.55
C TYR A 377 8.99 5.77 8.07
N GLU A 378 8.75 6.52 9.15
CA GLU A 378 9.77 7.37 9.76
C GLU A 378 10.97 6.56 10.26
N GLY A 379 12.18 7.06 10.03
CA GLY A 379 13.42 6.44 10.52
C GLY A 379 13.93 5.24 9.71
N LEU A 380 13.11 4.64 8.85
CA LEU A 380 13.52 3.51 8.01
C LEU A 380 14.27 3.94 6.76
N GLY A 381 15.30 3.15 6.41
CA GLY A 381 16.07 3.29 5.17
C GLY A 381 15.65 2.29 4.10
N HIS A 382 16.43 2.24 3.01
CA HIS A 382 16.20 1.30 1.90
C HIS A 382 16.30 -0.16 2.34
N GLY A 383 15.55 -1.04 1.67
CA GLY A 383 15.77 -2.49 1.77
C GLY A 383 15.33 -3.10 3.11
N PHE A 384 14.26 -2.57 3.72
CA PHE A 384 13.72 -3.07 4.99
C PHE A 384 12.97 -4.42 4.88
N GLY A 385 12.67 -4.89 3.65
CA GLY A 385 12.06 -6.20 3.38
C GLY A 385 10.73 -6.38 4.12
N LEU A 386 10.59 -7.44 4.90
CA LEU A 386 9.39 -7.70 5.71
C LEU A 386 9.05 -6.61 6.74
N GLY A 387 10.02 -5.77 7.14
CA GLY A 387 9.79 -4.76 8.18
C GLY A 387 9.60 -5.32 9.60
N THR A 388 9.74 -6.63 9.81
CA THR A 388 9.60 -7.27 11.14
C THR A 388 10.53 -6.64 12.18
N GLY A 389 9.97 -6.27 13.33
CA GLY A 389 10.67 -5.59 14.41
C GLY A 389 10.94 -4.11 14.14
N THR A 390 10.19 -3.50 13.21
CA THR A 390 10.32 -2.08 12.84
C THR A 390 8.94 -1.41 12.73
N VAL A 391 8.92 -0.10 12.46
CA VAL A 391 7.68 0.66 12.23
C VAL A 391 6.92 0.28 10.94
N ALA A 392 7.53 -0.54 10.07
CA ALA A 392 6.87 -1.10 8.88
C ALA A 392 6.26 -2.49 9.12
N GLU A 393 6.33 -3.04 10.33
CA GLU A 393 5.72 -4.34 10.63
C GLU A 393 4.19 -4.29 10.39
N GLY A 394 3.66 -5.25 9.63
CA GLY A 394 2.24 -5.29 9.22
C GLY A 394 1.95 -4.84 7.78
N TRP A 395 2.94 -4.31 7.06
CA TRP A 395 2.69 -3.74 5.73
C TRP A 395 2.29 -4.77 4.66
N ILE A 396 2.67 -6.05 4.84
CA ILE A 396 2.30 -7.12 3.90
C ILE A 396 0.81 -7.41 4.00
N GLU A 397 0.27 -7.42 5.22
CA GLU A 397 -1.16 -7.59 5.50
C GLU A 397 -1.97 -6.45 4.87
N ASP A 398 -1.53 -5.20 5.02
CA ASP A 398 -2.17 -4.03 4.40
C ASP A 398 -2.13 -4.13 2.86
N ALA A 399 -1.00 -4.53 2.28
CA ALA A 399 -0.86 -4.71 0.84
C ALA A 399 -1.71 -5.87 0.28
N VAL A 400 -1.86 -6.97 1.03
CA VAL A 400 -2.77 -8.07 0.67
C VAL A 400 -4.22 -7.61 0.75
N ALA A 401 -4.61 -6.86 1.78
CA ALA A 401 -5.96 -6.30 1.87
C ALA A 401 -6.28 -5.36 0.69
N PHE A 402 -5.33 -4.49 0.31
CA PHE A 402 -5.44 -3.68 -0.89
C PHE A 402 -5.65 -4.56 -2.13
N TRP A 403 -4.80 -5.57 -2.34
CA TRP A 403 -4.91 -6.48 -3.48
C TRP A 403 -6.26 -7.21 -3.52
N GLU A 404 -6.76 -7.74 -2.40
CA GLU A 404 -8.05 -8.43 -2.33
C GLU A 404 -9.21 -7.55 -2.83
N VAL A 405 -9.24 -6.28 -2.41
CA VAL A 405 -10.25 -5.32 -2.85
C VAL A 405 -10.21 -5.17 -4.38
N GLN A 406 -9.02 -4.94 -4.94
CA GLN A 406 -8.88 -4.70 -6.39
C GLN A 406 -9.13 -5.96 -7.24
N ALA A 407 -8.71 -7.12 -6.74
CA ALA A 407 -8.96 -8.39 -7.41
C ALA A 407 -10.47 -8.75 -7.39
N GLY A 408 -11.18 -8.36 -6.33
CA GLY A 408 -12.63 -8.38 -6.27
C GLY A 408 -13.26 -7.51 -7.36
N VAL A 409 -12.81 -6.26 -7.53
CA VAL A 409 -13.30 -5.36 -8.60
C VAL A 409 -13.12 -5.99 -9.99
N GLN A 410 -11.94 -6.56 -10.25
CA GLN A 410 -11.57 -7.05 -11.58
C GLN A 410 -12.33 -8.32 -12.00
N GLN A 411 -12.59 -9.25 -11.08
CA GLN A 411 -13.31 -10.50 -11.38
C GLN A 411 -14.79 -10.28 -11.77
N ASP A 412 -15.34 -9.13 -11.43
CA ASP A 412 -16.77 -8.94 -11.26
C ASP A 412 -17.38 -7.90 -12.23
N ALA A 413 -16.56 -7.34 -13.14
CA ALA A 413 -16.95 -6.22 -13.99
C ALA A 413 -18.21 -6.46 -14.86
N GLU A 414 -18.52 -7.67 -15.30
CA GLU A 414 -19.76 -7.94 -16.06
C GLU A 414 -20.96 -8.41 -15.22
N ARG A 415 -20.75 -8.88 -13.98
CA ARG A 415 -21.81 -9.49 -13.12
C ARG A 415 -22.09 -8.75 -11.83
N ASN A 416 -21.26 -7.79 -11.46
CA ASN A 416 -21.31 -7.12 -10.17
C ASN A 416 -21.72 -5.67 -10.33
N THR A 417 -22.92 -5.49 -10.87
CA THR A 417 -23.59 -4.20 -10.95
C THR A 417 -24.60 -4.09 -9.82
N LEU A 418 -25.05 -2.89 -9.48
CA LEU A 418 -26.15 -2.75 -8.52
C LEU A 418 -27.42 -3.52 -8.95
N LEU A 419 -27.64 -3.75 -10.25
CA LEU A 419 -28.81 -4.50 -10.72
C LEU A 419 -28.68 -6.00 -10.50
N THR A 420 -27.47 -6.56 -10.60
CA THR A 420 -27.23 -8.01 -10.63
C THR A 420 -26.49 -8.56 -9.42
N ALA A 421 -25.87 -7.68 -8.62
CA ALA A 421 -25.11 -8.07 -7.45
C ALA A 421 -25.99 -8.70 -6.38
N SER A 422 -25.40 -9.65 -5.64
CA SER A 422 -25.97 -10.15 -4.38
C SER A 422 -25.28 -9.42 -3.23
N PRO A 423 -25.99 -8.61 -2.44
CA PRO A 423 -25.42 -7.89 -1.32
C PRO A 423 -24.88 -8.84 -0.24
N THR A 424 -23.78 -8.45 0.40
CA THR A 424 -23.27 -9.09 1.61
C THR A 424 -23.10 -8.06 2.72
N SER A 425 -23.79 -8.25 3.84
CA SER A 425 -23.77 -7.33 4.99
C SER A 425 -22.49 -7.39 5.83
N GLU A 426 -21.69 -8.44 5.65
CA GLU A 426 -20.49 -8.75 6.46
C GLU A 426 -19.18 -8.59 5.67
N LYS A 427 -19.26 -8.39 4.35
CA LYS A 427 -18.07 -8.28 3.48
C LYS A 427 -18.14 -7.02 2.65
N GLN A 428 -16.98 -6.38 2.53
CA GLN A 428 -16.78 -5.32 1.57
C GLN A 428 -16.94 -5.86 0.15
N GLN A 429 -17.63 -5.09 -0.68
CA GLN A 429 -17.86 -5.34 -2.09
C GLN A 429 -17.60 -4.05 -2.86
N VAL A 430 -17.19 -4.17 -4.12
CA VAL A 430 -17.17 -3.04 -5.05
C VAL A 430 -18.12 -3.35 -6.19
N LEU A 431 -19.16 -2.53 -6.34
CA LEU A 431 -20.27 -2.77 -7.26
C LEU A 431 -20.34 -1.63 -8.27
N TYR A 432 -20.34 -1.95 -9.56
CA TYR A 432 -20.58 -0.92 -10.57
C TYR A 432 -22.02 -0.41 -10.49
N VAL A 433 -22.22 0.90 -10.59
CA VAL A 433 -23.55 1.50 -10.45
C VAL A 433 -24.45 1.11 -11.63
N TRP A 434 -23.90 1.14 -12.84
CA TRP A 434 -24.61 0.81 -14.08
C TRP A 434 -24.01 -0.42 -14.73
N GLU A 435 -24.74 -1.09 -15.62
CA GLU A 435 -24.19 -2.05 -16.57
C GLU A 435 -23.26 -1.33 -17.57
N GLU A 436 -22.31 -2.06 -18.14
CA GLU A 436 -21.38 -1.50 -19.11
C GLU A 436 -22.13 -0.86 -20.30
N GLY A 437 -21.80 0.40 -20.59
CA GLY A 437 -22.44 1.19 -21.64
C GLY A 437 -23.92 1.52 -21.40
N LYS A 438 -24.44 1.33 -20.18
CA LYS A 438 -25.84 1.63 -19.81
C LYS A 438 -26.01 2.81 -18.87
N ALA A 439 -24.91 3.47 -18.47
CA ALA A 439 -25.00 4.69 -17.68
C ALA A 439 -25.76 5.78 -18.47
N PRO A 440 -26.87 6.33 -17.94
CA PRO A 440 -27.65 7.36 -18.60
C PRO A 440 -26.82 8.63 -18.74
N ALA A 441 -26.73 9.18 -19.95
CA ALA A 441 -25.89 10.32 -20.23
C ALA A 441 -26.45 11.22 -21.33
N THR A 442 -26.40 12.54 -21.12
CA THR A 442 -26.62 13.56 -22.16
C THR A 442 -25.33 14.19 -22.63
N THR A 443 -24.25 14.00 -21.87
CA THR A 443 -22.91 14.47 -22.21
C THR A 443 -22.41 13.80 -23.48
N VAL A 444 -22.16 14.62 -24.51
CA VAL A 444 -21.44 14.17 -25.70
C VAL A 444 -19.95 14.30 -25.42
N TYR A 445 -19.29 13.17 -25.23
CA TYR A 445 -17.85 13.16 -24.96
C TYR A 445 -17.08 13.69 -26.17
N THR A 446 -16.38 14.82 -26.01
CA THR A 446 -15.52 15.40 -27.06
C THR A 446 -14.05 15.13 -26.77
N GLN A 447 -13.13 15.56 -27.64
CA GLN A 447 -11.70 15.36 -27.39
C GLN A 447 -11.29 16.02 -26.06
N ASN A 448 -10.71 15.23 -25.14
CA ASN A 448 -10.19 15.77 -23.88
C ASN A 448 -9.02 16.72 -24.17
N THR A 449 -9.17 17.99 -23.77
CA THR A 449 -8.16 19.05 -23.92
C THR A 449 -7.50 19.41 -22.57
N GLY A 450 -7.59 18.51 -21.58
CA GLY A 450 -7.06 18.68 -20.23
C GLY A 450 -8.08 19.21 -19.22
N ASN A 451 -9.38 19.16 -19.54
CA ASN A 451 -10.46 19.64 -18.66
C ASN A 451 -11.48 18.55 -18.30
N TYR A 452 -11.26 17.32 -18.75
CA TYR A 452 -12.06 16.15 -18.39
C TYR A 452 -11.26 15.34 -17.37
N PHE A 453 -11.94 14.94 -16.31
CA PHE A 453 -11.40 14.25 -15.16
C PHE A 453 -11.86 12.79 -15.07
N ASP A 454 -12.90 12.43 -15.82
CA ASP A 454 -13.24 11.05 -16.12
C ASP A 454 -13.14 10.80 -17.62
N ASP A 455 -12.72 9.58 -17.96
CA ASP A 455 -12.67 9.07 -19.32
C ASP A 455 -14.05 8.61 -19.85
N PRO A 456 -14.22 8.43 -21.18
CA PRO A 456 -15.52 8.09 -21.76
C PRO A 456 -16.02 6.71 -21.33
N ASP A 457 -15.12 5.84 -20.89
CA ASP A 457 -15.38 4.51 -20.37
C ASP A 457 -15.40 4.45 -18.83
N PHE A 458 -15.20 5.58 -18.13
CA PHE A 458 -15.35 5.62 -16.69
C PHE A 458 -16.74 5.15 -16.31
N ARG A 459 -16.78 4.15 -15.44
CA ARG A 459 -18.02 3.55 -14.96
C ARG A 459 -18.10 3.79 -13.46
N PRO A 460 -19.09 4.56 -12.99
CA PRO A 460 -19.22 4.83 -11.56
C PRO A 460 -19.46 3.53 -10.80
N TYR A 461 -18.91 3.45 -9.60
CA TYR A 461 -19.00 2.28 -8.73
C TYR A 461 -19.19 2.71 -7.28
N VAL A 462 -19.64 1.77 -6.46
CA VAL A 462 -19.79 1.95 -5.02
C VAL A 462 -18.96 0.91 -4.29
N THR A 463 -18.18 1.37 -3.32
CA THR A 463 -17.47 0.50 -2.38
C THR A 463 -18.27 0.38 -1.09
N THR A 464 -18.64 -0.84 -0.71
CA THR A 464 -19.38 -1.11 0.53
C THR A 464 -18.42 -1.29 1.71
N PHE A 465 -18.83 -0.83 2.88
CA PHE A 465 -18.11 -0.94 4.13
C PHE A 465 -19.10 -1.47 5.18
N PRO A 466 -19.03 -2.78 5.47
CA PRO A 466 -19.86 -3.41 6.49
C PRO A 466 -19.83 -2.67 7.84
N ALA A 467 -20.94 -2.68 8.57
CA ALA A 467 -20.90 -2.38 9.99
C ALA A 467 -19.94 -3.35 10.71
N ALA A 468 -19.20 -2.86 11.71
CA ALA A 468 -18.18 -3.66 12.38
C ALA A 468 -18.80 -4.87 13.12
N ASP A 469 -18.11 -6.01 13.08
CA ASP A 469 -18.56 -7.26 13.70
C ASP A 469 -18.93 -7.08 15.17
N GLY A 470 -20.11 -7.59 15.54
CA GLY A 470 -20.63 -7.52 16.91
C GLY A 470 -21.20 -6.16 17.32
N ILE A 471 -21.20 -5.15 16.44
CA ILE A 471 -21.88 -3.86 16.66
C ILE A 471 -23.30 -3.93 16.08
N PRO A 472 -24.34 -3.52 16.82
CA PRO A 472 -25.70 -3.44 16.30
C PRO A 472 -25.78 -2.51 15.08
N ILE A 473 -26.43 -2.98 14.01
CA ILE A 473 -26.65 -2.20 12.80
C ILE A 473 -27.70 -1.11 13.09
N LYS A 474 -27.39 0.14 12.72
CA LYS A 474 -28.22 1.33 12.95
C LYS A 474 -28.98 1.83 11.71
N GLY A 475 -28.46 1.54 10.52
CA GLY A 475 -28.94 2.11 9.25
C GLY A 475 -27.82 2.17 8.22
N ALA A 476 -28.06 2.86 7.11
CA ALA A 476 -27.09 3.02 6.03
C ALA A 476 -26.72 4.49 5.75
N VAL A 477 -25.47 4.71 5.33
CA VAL A 477 -24.97 6.03 4.92
C VAL A 477 -24.21 5.92 3.60
N VAL A 478 -24.64 6.67 2.58
CA VAL A 478 -23.90 6.85 1.33
C VAL A 478 -23.06 8.11 1.40
N ILE A 479 -21.77 8.00 1.09
CA ILE A 479 -20.75 9.02 1.23
C ILE A 479 -20.29 9.46 -0.15
N CYS A 480 -20.39 10.75 -0.42
CA CYS A 480 -19.92 11.38 -1.65
C CYS A 480 -18.75 12.31 -1.33
N ALA A 481 -17.54 11.92 -1.75
CA ALA A 481 -16.36 12.75 -1.57
C ALA A 481 -16.44 14.04 -2.39
N GLY A 482 -15.74 15.07 -1.92
CA GLY A 482 -15.54 16.33 -2.61
C GLY A 482 -14.44 16.27 -3.65
N GLY A 483 -14.00 17.46 -4.08
CA GLY A 483 -12.99 17.62 -5.15
C GLY A 483 -13.44 18.53 -6.29
N ALA A 484 -14.40 19.42 -6.05
CA ALA A 484 -14.88 20.45 -6.99
C ALA A 484 -15.42 19.91 -8.33
N PHE A 485 -15.89 18.65 -8.36
CA PHE A 485 -16.21 17.90 -9.59
C PHE A 485 -14.99 17.68 -10.52
N GLN A 486 -13.78 17.73 -9.97
CA GLN A 486 -12.50 17.59 -10.69
C GLN A 486 -11.67 16.37 -10.28
N PHE A 487 -11.94 15.82 -9.10
CA PHE A 487 -11.39 14.56 -8.61
C PHE A 487 -12.29 14.09 -7.47
N ARG A 488 -12.09 12.87 -6.99
CA ARG A 488 -12.75 12.32 -5.81
C ARG A 488 -11.73 12.22 -4.67
N SER A 489 -12.01 12.89 -3.55
CA SER A 489 -11.09 12.97 -2.41
C SER A 489 -11.21 11.76 -1.46
N ASP A 490 -11.38 10.55 -1.98
CA ASP A 490 -11.81 9.39 -1.17
C ASP A 490 -10.83 9.01 -0.07
N ALA A 491 -9.53 9.21 -0.31
CA ALA A 491 -8.49 8.99 0.69
C ALA A 491 -8.64 9.89 1.94
N ASN A 492 -9.29 11.05 1.81
CA ASN A 492 -9.50 12.00 2.91
C ASN A 492 -10.95 12.02 3.42
N GLU A 493 -11.91 11.72 2.55
CA GLU A 493 -13.35 12.00 2.76
C GLU A 493 -14.26 10.79 2.50
N GLY A 494 -13.78 9.77 1.79
CA GLY A 494 -14.53 8.54 1.50
C GLY A 494 -14.23 7.46 2.54
N THR A 495 -13.16 6.70 2.31
CA THR A 495 -12.77 5.53 3.10
C THR A 495 -12.61 5.82 4.61
N PRO A 496 -11.92 6.90 5.06
CA PRO A 496 -11.77 7.17 6.48
C PRO A 496 -13.12 7.41 7.19
N ILE A 497 -14.08 7.99 6.48
CA ILE A 497 -15.41 8.32 6.99
C ILE A 497 -16.26 7.05 7.04
N ALA A 498 -16.22 6.24 5.98
CA ALA A 498 -16.89 4.95 5.93
C ALA A 498 -16.45 4.04 7.07
N LEU A 499 -15.14 3.92 7.31
CA LEU A 499 -14.61 3.11 8.40
C LEU A 499 -15.05 3.61 9.78
N GLU A 500 -15.11 4.92 9.98
CA GLU A 500 -15.57 5.50 11.25
C GLU A 500 -17.08 5.26 11.48
N LEU A 501 -17.90 5.35 10.43
CA LEU A 501 -19.33 5.03 10.49
C LEU A 501 -19.56 3.52 10.67
N SER A 502 -18.78 2.67 10.02
CA SER A 502 -18.79 1.21 10.23
C SER A 502 -18.53 0.84 11.70
N ARG A 503 -17.54 1.46 12.34
CA ARG A 503 -17.27 1.26 13.78
C ARG A 503 -18.42 1.72 14.69
N ARG A 504 -19.28 2.60 14.18
CA ARG A 504 -20.46 3.12 14.89
C ARG A 504 -21.73 2.34 14.58
N GLY A 505 -21.67 1.31 13.72
CA GLY A 505 -22.79 0.43 13.40
C GLY A 505 -23.57 0.81 12.14
N TYR A 506 -23.03 1.63 11.24
CA TYR A 506 -23.69 1.93 9.97
C TYR A 506 -23.14 1.08 8.83
N GLN A 507 -24.03 0.58 7.98
CA GLN A 507 -23.65 0.08 6.66
C GLN A 507 -23.26 1.27 5.79
N SER A 508 -21.97 1.35 5.43
CA SER A 508 -21.43 2.56 4.79
C SER A 508 -21.08 2.29 3.33
N PHE A 509 -21.29 3.28 2.48
CA PHE A 509 -21.15 3.14 1.03
C PHE A 509 -20.41 4.35 0.47
N VAL A 510 -19.22 4.17 -0.10
CA VAL A 510 -18.49 5.26 -0.77
C VAL A 510 -18.81 5.20 -2.25
N LEU A 511 -19.39 6.28 -2.78
CA LEU A 511 -19.76 6.37 -4.19
C LEU A 511 -18.71 7.13 -4.99
N ASP A 512 -18.14 6.45 -5.97
CA ASP A 512 -17.32 7.03 -7.04
C ASP A 512 -18.22 7.48 -8.19
N TYR A 513 -18.86 8.64 -8.04
CA TYR A 513 -19.83 9.23 -8.99
C TYR A 513 -19.13 9.94 -10.15
N ARG A 514 -19.75 10.00 -11.34
CA ARG A 514 -19.18 10.65 -12.54
C ARG A 514 -18.80 12.14 -12.34
N LEU A 515 -17.64 12.53 -12.85
CA LEU A 515 -17.05 13.86 -12.87
C LEU A 515 -17.04 14.45 -14.29
N ARG A 516 -16.58 15.70 -14.44
CA ARG A 516 -16.46 16.34 -15.76
C ARG A 516 -15.74 15.41 -16.76
N PRO A 517 -16.25 15.20 -17.99
CA PRO A 517 -17.20 16.03 -18.71
C PRO A 517 -18.66 15.84 -18.33
N TYR A 518 -18.97 14.80 -17.55
CA TYR A 518 -20.31 14.54 -17.09
C TYR A 518 -20.80 15.68 -16.19
N THR A 519 -22.11 15.90 -16.28
CA THR A 519 -22.88 16.92 -15.57
C THR A 519 -23.12 16.50 -14.11
N GLN A 520 -23.50 17.46 -13.28
CA GLN A 520 -23.86 17.22 -11.89
C GLN A 520 -25.09 16.29 -11.81
N GLU A 521 -26.01 16.46 -12.75
CA GLU A 521 -27.23 15.68 -12.93
C GLU A 521 -26.92 14.21 -13.25
N GLU A 522 -25.94 13.95 -14.12
CA GLU A 522 -25.47 12.59 -14.43
C GLU A 522 -24.86 11.91 -13.19
N GLY A 523 -24.04 12.62 -12.42
CA GLY A 523 -23.54 12.09 -11.15
C GLY A 523 -24.65 11.85 -10.12
N ALA A 524 -25.66 12.73 -10.06
CA ALA A 524 -26.77 12.62 -9.12
C ALA A 524 -27.64 11.37 -9.39
N LEU A 525 -27.75 10.94 -10.65
CA LEU A 525 -28.37 9.67 -11.01
C LEU A 525 -27.56 8.47 -10.48
N ASP A 526 -26.23 8.56 -10.44
CA ASP A 526 -25.38 7.52 -9.87
C ASP A 526 -25.69 7.33 -8.38
N LEU A 527 -25.85 8.45 -7.66
CA LEU A 527 -26.23 8.46 -6.25
C LEU A 527 -27.67 7.96 -6.02
N ALA A 528 -28.61 8.41 -6.84
CA ALA A 528 -30.00 7.96 -6.75
C ALA A 528 -30.11 6.44 -6.92
N ARG A 529 -29.39 5.88 -7.89
CA ARG A 529 -29.36 4.42 -8.13
C ARG A 529 -28.72 3.66 -6.99
N THR A 530 -27.67 4.20 -6.38
CA THR A 530 -27.03 3.62 -5.18
C THR A 530 -28.02 3.55 -4.01
N VAL A 531 -28.75 4.63 -3.74
CA VAL A 531 -29.80 4.64 -2.69
C VAL A 531 -30.91 3.63 -2.99
N ARG A 532 -31.36 3.53 -4.26
CA ARG A 532 -32.35 2.54 -4.70
C ARG A 532 -31.91 1.12 -4.44
N PHE A 533 -30.64 0.81 -4.72
CA PHE A 533 -30.06 -0.50 -4.46
C PHE A 533 -30.06 -0.81 -2.97
N ILE A 534 -29.55 0.09 -2.13
CA ILE A 534 -29.49 -0.10 -0.68
C ILE A 534 -30.89 -0.34 -0.13
N ARG A 535 -31.88 0.48 -0.54
CA ARG A 535 -33.28 0.31 -0.16
C ARG A 535 -33.87 -1.02 -0.58
N ARG A 536 -33.61 -1.43 -1.84
CA ARG A 536 -34.11 -2.70 -2.40
C ARG A 536 -33.61 -3.92 -1.61
N HIS A 537 -32.45 -3.77 -0.97
CA HIS A 537 -31.71 -4.79 -0.25
C HIS A 537 -31.57 -4.52 1.25
N ALA A 538 -32.51 -3.75 1.82
CA ALA A 538 -32.48 -3.37 3.23
C ALA A 538 -32.46 -4.60 4.15
N ASP A 539 -33.24 -5.63 3.81
CA ASP A 539 -33.29 -6.91 4.54
C ASP A 539 -31.92 -7.61 4.55
N GLU A 540 -31.25 -7.69 3.40
CA GLU A 540 -29.92 -8.30 3.27
C GLU A 540 -28.85 -7.52 4.03
N TYR A 541 -28.96 -6.19 4.09
CA TYR A 541 -28.05 -5.32 4.84
C TYR A 541 -28.37 -5.23 6.34
N GLY A 542 -29.51 -5.77 6.78
CA GLY A 542 -29.96 -5.71 8.18
C GLY A 542 -30.34 -4.30 8.64
N ILE A 543 -30.80 -3.45 7.73
CA ILE A 543 -31.23 -2.07 8.00
C ILE A 543 -32.75 -1.93 7.79
N ASP A 544 -33.37 -0.89 8.35
CA ASP A 544 -34.72 -0.47 7.92
C ASP A 544 -34.60 0.27 6.57
N GLU A 545 -35.51 0.01 5.62
CA GLU A 545 -35.53 0.63 4.29
C GLU A 545 -35.74 2.16 4.31
N LYS A 546 -36.19 2.69 5.45
CA LYS A 546 -36.34 4.12 5.72
C LYS A 546 -35.08 4.74 6.32
N ASP A 547 -34.20 3.95 6.94
CA ASP A 547 -33.03 4.44 7.67
C ASP A 547 -31.79 4.53 6.78
N ILE A 548 -31.92 5.30 5.69
CA ILE A 548 -30.88 5.54 4.71
C ILE A 548 -30.59 7.04 4.65
N ALA A 549 -29.35 7.41 4.94
CA ALA A 549 -28.84 8.78 4.81
C ALA A 549 -27.88 8.89 3.62
N VAL A 550 -27.75 10.10 3.10
CA VAL A 550 -26.63 10.49 2.24
C VAL A 550 -25.83 11.57 2.95
N MET A 551 -24.55 11.64 2.65
CA MET A 551 -23.71 12.75 3.07
C MET A 551 -22.68 13.07 2.01
N GLY A 552 -22.27 14.32 1.97
CA GLY A 552 -21.25 14.73 1.02
C GLY A 552 -20.39 15.89 1.49
N PHE A 553 -19.18 15.90 0.96
CA PHE A 553 -18.14 16.87 1.26
C PHE A 553 -18.00 17.85 0.10
N SER A 554 -18.08 19.16 0.34
CA SER A 554 -17.91 20.16 -0.73
C SER A 554 -18.79 19.83 -1.96
N ALA A 555 -18.19 19.57 -3.12
CA ALA A 555 -18.87 19.10 -4.34
C ALA A 555 -19.72 17.84 -4.15
N GLY A 556 -19.30 16.90 -3.30
CA GLY A 556 -20.10 15.71 -3.00
C GLY A 556 -21.38 16.04 -2.22
N GLY A 557 -21.38 17.09 -1.38
CA GLY A 557 -22.60 17.58 -0.74
C GLY A 557 -23.52 18.28 -1.73
N ILE A 558 -22.95 18.96 -2.73
CA ILE A 558 -23.70 19.54 -3.84
C ILE A 558 -24.36 18.43 -4.68
N LEU A 559 -23.64 17.34 -4.94
CA LEU A 559 -24.18 16.14 -5.60
C LEU A 559 -25.33 15.51 -4.81
N ALA A 560 -25.19 15.37 -3.48
CA ALA A 560 -26.25 14.89 -2.61
C ALA A 560 -27.50 15.78 -2.69
N GLY A 561 -27.30 17.09 -2.67
CA GLY A 561 -28.35 18.08 -2.89
C GLY A 561 -29.04 17.93 -4.25
N GLU A 562 -28.27 17.81 -5.34
CA GLU A 562 -28.82 17.58 -6.69
C GLU A 562 -29.72 16.33 -6.74
N MET A 563 -29.25 15.23 -6.14
CA MET A 563 -30.02 13.99 -6.07
C MET A 563 -31.31 14.19 -5.29
N ILE A 564 -31.26 14.81 -4.10
CA ILE A 564 -32.44 15.06 -3.27
C ILE A 564 -33.47 15.91 -4.02
N LEU A 565 -33.03 16.98 -4.68
CA LEU A 565 -33.91 17.94 -5.33
C LEU A 565 -34.57 17.38 -6.60
N HIS A 566 -33.85 16.57 -7.37
CA HIS A 566 -34.29 16.19 -8.72
C HIS A 566 -34.53 14.69 -8.91
N TYR A 567 -33.97 13.84 -8.05
CA TYR A 567 -33.99 12.38 -8.25
C TYR A 567 -34.36 11.56 -7.02
N GLY A 568 -34.58 12.19 -5.84
CA GLY A 568 -34.97 11.49 -4.61
C GLY A 568 -36.33 10.79 -4.73
N GLY A 569 -37.25 11.31 -5.54
CA GLY A 569 -38.56 10.69 -5.78
C GLY A 569 -38.53 9.43 -6.66
N GLY A 570 -39.68 9.12 -7.27
CA GLY A 570 -39.80 8.08 -8.30
C GLY A 570 -39.37 8.55 -9.70
N ILE A 571 -38.54 9.59 -9.79
CA ILE A 571 -38.06 10.16 -11.05
C ILE A 571 -36.99 9.24 -11.61
N THR A 572 -37.23 8.68 -12.79
CA THR A 572 -36.37 7.70 -13.44
C THR A 572 -35.34 8.39 -14.35
N PRO A 573 -34.18 7.75 -14.62
CA PRO A 573 -33.10 8.39 -15.37
C PRO A 573 -33.45 8.83 -16.80
N ASP A 574 -34.52 8.26 -17.39
CA ASP A 574 -35.05 8.68 -18.70
C ASP A 574 -35.64 10.10 -18.71
N ALA A 575 -35.86 10.70 -17.54
CA ALA A 575 -36.17 12.13 -17.42
C ALA A 575 -35.00 13.02 -17.85
N LEU A 576 -33.75 12.56 -17.67
CA LEU A 576 -32.54 13.26 -18.12
C LEU A 576 -32.11 12.77 -19.51
N ASP A 577 -32.02 11.45 -19.70
CA ASP A 577 -31.60 10.82 -20.95
C ASP A 577 -32.74 9.94 -21.52
N PRO A 578 -33.55 10.45 -22.47
CA PRO A 578 -34.67 9.70 -23.04
C PRO A 578 -34.30 8.38 -23.75
N SER A 579 -33.01 8.11 -23.97
CA SER A 579 -32.54 6.83 -24.54
C SER A 579 -32.37 5.73 -23.49
N TYR A 580 -32.33 6.10 -22.21
CA TYR A 580 -32.25 5.16 -21.10
C TYR A 580 -33.54 4.34 -20.99
N VAL A 581 -33.39 3.04 -20.65
CA VAL A 581 -34.51 2.12 -20.48
C VAL A 581 -34.60 1.74 -19.00
N PRO A 582 -35.64 2.19 -18.27
CA PRO A 582 -35.77 1.89 -16.84
C PRO A 582 -35.80 0.40 -16.51
N ASP A 583 -35.18 0.05 -15.39
CA ASP A 583 -35.07 -1.31 -14.89
C ASP A 583 -35.78 -1.51 -13.53
N ALA A 584 -35.45 -2.61 -12.83
CA ALA A 584 -36.08 -2.96 -11.57
C ALA A 584 -35.73 -2.00 -10.42
N LEU A 585 -34.52 -1.44 -10.39
CA LEU A 585 -34.09 -0.49 -9.36
C LEU A 585 -34.82 0.84 -9.50
N ASP A 586 -35.14 1.25 -10.72
CA ASP A 586 -35.84 2.52 -10.99
C ASP A 586 -37.27 2.57 -10.44
N ARG A 587 -37.82 1.44 -10.01
CA ARG A 587 -39.12 1.35 -9.32
C ARG A 587 -39.03 1.63 -7.82
N VAL A 588 -37.81 1.71 -7.28
CA VAL A 588 -37.53 1.96 -5.88
C VAL A 588 -37.33 3.47 -5.70
N SER A 589 -37.83 4.02 -4.59
CA SER A 589 -37.60 5.42 -4.28
C SER A 589 -36.12 5.65 -3.97
N ALA A 590 -35.59 6.83 -4.31
CA ALA A 590 -34.26 7.27 -3.87
C ALA A 590 -34.33 8.27 -2.70
N ARG A 591 -35.48 8.40 -2.01
CA ARG A 591 -35.62 9.33 -0.89
C ARG A 591 -34.71 8.89 0.24
N VAL A 592 -34.24 9.82 1.04
CA VAL A 592 -33.36 9.56 2.17
C VAL A 592 -34.00 10.12 3.43
N ALA A 593 -33.69 9.53 4.59
CA ALA A 593 -34.18 10.02 5.87
C ALA A 593 -33.36 11.19 6.41
N ALA A 594 -32.12 11.35 5.98
CA ALA A 594 -31.23 12.42 6.44
C ALA A 594 -30.21 12.81 5.35
N ASP A 595 -29.71 14.04 5.45
CA ASP A 595 -28.63 14.56 4.62
C ASP A 595 -27.50 15.16 5.49
N GLY A 596 -26.25 14.92 5.10
CA GLY A 596 -25.04 15.45 5.75
C GLY A 596 -24.28 16.39 4.83
N MET A 597 -24.35 17.69 5.10
CA MET A 597 -23.68 18.76 4.35
C MET A 597 -22.36 19.16 5.02
N ILE A 598 -21.26 18.52 4.63
CA ILE A 598 -19.94 18.78 5.22
C ILE A 598 -19.19 19.79 4.35
N TYR A 599 -18.96 20.99 4.89
CA TYR A 599 -18.51 22.19 4.17
C TYR A 599 -19.17 22.34 2.80
N SER A 600 -20.49 22.17 2.78
CA SER A 600 -21.31 22.19 1.58
C SER A 600 -22.67 22.85 1.84
N PHE A 601 -23.48 22.94 0.79
CA PHE A 601 -24.81 23.52 0.77
C PHE A 601 -25.62 22.93 -0.41
N TYR A 602 -26.95 23.04 -0.36
CA TYR A 602 -27.80 22.85 -1.54
C TYR A 602 -27.48 23.94 -2.57
N GLY A 603 -27.26 23.61 -3.83
CA GLY A 603 -26.98 24.59 -4.87
C GLY A 603 -26.10 24.06 -5.98
N ARG A 604 -25.19 24.90 -6.46
CA ARG A 604 -24.21 24.55 -7.51
C ARG A 604 -22.82 24.93 -7.05
N LEU A 605 -21.80 24.46 -7.78
CA LEU A 605 -20.41 24.74 -7.41
C LEU A 605 -20.18 26.23 -7.09
N SER A 606 -19.70 26.50 -5.87
CA SER A 606 -19.42 27.82 -5.30
C SER A 606 -20.62 28.74 -5.01
N VAL A 607 -21.87 28.31 -5.23
CA VAL A 607 -23.07 29.15 -5.04
C VAL A 607 -24.20 28.36 -4.34
N ALA A 608 -24.54 28.77 -3.12
CA ALA A 608 -25.69 28.23 -2.38
C ALA A 608 -27.01 28.66 -3.01
N SER A 609 -27.96 27.73 -3.05
CA SER A 609 -29.35 28.02 -3.36
C SER A 609 -30.01 28.72 -2.16
N MET A 610 -30.65 29.84 -2.45
CA MET A 610 -31.47 30.60 -1.49
C MET A 610 -32.96 30.61 -1.90
N ASP A 611 -33.34 29.64 -2.73
CA ASP A 611 -34.72 29.46 -3.19
C ASP A 611 -35.44 28.48 -2.25
N LEU A 612 -35.99 29.03 -1.16
CA LEU A 612 -36.68 28.26 -0.13
C LEU A 612 -37.87 27.46 -0.70
N GLU A 613 -38.64 28.04 -1.62
CA GLU A 613 -39.82 27.39 -2.19
C GLU A 613 -39.41 26.11 -2.93
N SER A 614 -38.39 26.18 -3.79
CA SER A 614 -37.87 25.00 -4.51
C SER A 614 -37.34 23.91 -3.55
N LEU A 615 -36.65 24.30 -2.47
CA LEU A 615 -36.15 23.33 -1.48
C LEU A 615 -37.30 22.65 -0.71
N GLN A 616 -38.34 23.40 -0.36
CA GLN A 616 -39.53 22.86 0.33
C GLN A 616 -40.38 21.97 -0.57
N GLU A 617 -40.57 22.37 -1.84
CA GLU A 617 -41.28 21.56 -2.83
C GLU A 617 -40.60 20.21 -3.11
N ALA A 618 -39.27 20.20 -3.13
CA ALA A 618 -38.48 18.98 -3.24
C ALA A 618 -38.62 18.07 -2.00
N GLY A 619 -38.96 18.63 -0.85
CA GLY A 619 -39.08 17.91 0.41
C GLY A 619 -37.72 17.44 0.92
N ILE A 620 -36.80 18.38 1.13
CA ILE A 620 -35.48 18.09 1.70
C ILE A 620 -35.61 17.31 3.02
N PRO A 621 -34.75 16.30 3.27
CA PRO A 621 -34.75 15.59 4.54
C PRO A 621 -34.17 16.48 5.65
N PRO A 622 -34.29 16.09 6.92
CA PRO A 622 -33.48 16.68 7.97
C PRO A 622 -32.00 16.77 7.56
N THR A 623 -31.39 17.94 7.70
CA THR A 623 -30.03 18.22 7.21
C THR A 623 -29.08 18.58 8.35
N TYR A 624 -27.94 17.90 8.41
CA TYR A 624 -26.84 18.24 9.30
C TYR A 624 -25.76 19.02 8.56
N TYR A 625 -25.43 20.21 9.03
CA TYR A 625 -24.33 21.01 8.48
C TYR A 625 -23.09 20.94 9.36
N CYS A 626 -21.91 20.78 8.77
CA CYS A 626 -20.65 20.94 9.50
C CYS A 626 -19.63 21.72 8.67
N TYR A 627 -19.19 22.88 9.14
CA TYR A 627 -18.27 23.75 8.39
C TYR A 627 -17.41 24.61 9.32
N GLY A 628 -16.28 25.12 8.81
CA GLY A 628 -15.31 25.89 9.60
C GLY A 628 -15.46 27.41 9.46
N THR A 629 -15.08 28.19 10.48
CA THR A 629 -15.18 29.67 10.46
C THR A 629 -14.19 30.35 9.51
N ASN A 630 -13.10 29.67 9.13
CA ASN A 630 -12.13 30.13 8.13
C ASN A 630 -12.41 29.57 6.72
N ASP A 631 -13.54 28.88 6.52
CA ASP A 631 -13.92 28.38 5.20
C ASP A 631 -14.26 29.55 4.25
N PRO A 632 -13.75 29.56 3.00
CA PRO A 632 -14.06 30.60 2.03
C PRO A 632 -15.55 30.75 1.72
N PHE A 633 -16.35 29.70 1.93
CA PHE A 633 -17.79 29.69 1.73
C PHE A 633 -18.60 29.88 3.02
N TYR A 634 -17.95 30.14 4.16
CA TYR A 634 -18.60 30.29 5.48
C TYR A 634 -19.89 31.12 5.46
N ARG A 635 -19.87 32.28 4.79
CA ARG A 635 -21.05 33.16 4.71
C ARG A 635 -22.23 32.54 3.96
N GLN A 636 -21.96 31.68 2.99
CA GLN A 636 -23.01 30.99 2.23
C GLN A 636 -23.63 29.86 3.06
N PHE A 637 -22.81 29.10 3.81
CA PHE A 637 -23.30 28.10 4.75
C PHE A 637 -24.22 28.74 5.80
N GLU A 638 -23.75 29.82 6.43
CA GLU A 638 -24.54 30.58 7.41
C GLU A 638 -25.85 31.11 6.83
N ALA A 639 -25.82 31.64 5.60
CA ALA A 639 -27.01 32.20 4.96
C ALA A 639 -28.06 31.11 4.68
N GLN A 640 -27.66 29.98 4.10
CA GLN A 640 -28.58 28.89 3.79
C GLN A 640 -29.11 28.23 5.06
N PHE A 641 -28.25 27.94 6.03
CA PHE A 641 -28.68 27.39 7.32
C PHE A 641 -29.71 28.30 7.98
N SER A 642 -29.41 29.61 8.07
CA SER A 642 -30.34 30.57 8.68
C SER A 642 -31.67 30.65 7.93
N MET A 643 -31.67 30.54 6.60
CA MET A 643 -32.91 30.53 5.81
C MET A 643 -33.76 29.30 6.14
N LEU A 644 -33.15 28.11 6.19
CA LEU A 644 -33.85 26.86 6.48
C LEU A 644 -34.34 26.81 7.93
N GLU A 645 -33.51 27.23 8.89
CA GLU A 645 -33.87 27.31 10.31
C GLU A 645 -35.06 28.25 10.53
N ASN A 646 -35.06 29.43 9.89
CA ASN A 646 -36.19 30.38 10.00
C ASN A 646 -37.47 29.89 9.33
N ALA A 647 -37.36 28.95 8.39
CA ALA A 647 -38.49 28.30 7.73
C ALA A 647 -39.02 27.09 8.52
N GLU A 648 -38.46 26.81 9.71
CA GLU A 648 -38.78 25.65 10.56
C GLU A 648 -38.47 24.29 9.90
N GLU A 649 -37.55 24.27 8.92
CA GLU A 649 -36.99 23.02 8.40
C GLU A 649 -36.09 22.36 9.46
N HIS A 650 -36.04 21.03 9.46
CA HIS A 650 -35.27 20.29 10.46
C HIS A 650 -33.76 20.33 10.12
N VAL A 651 -33.08 21.38 10.55
CA VAL A 651 -31.63 21.53 10.36
C VAL A 651 -30.88 21.55 11.70
N GLU A 652 -29.76 20.84 11.77
CA GLU A 652 -28.78 20.92 12.87
C GLU A 652 -27.43 21.36 12.28
N ARG A 653 -26.59 22.05 13.06
CA ARG A 653 -25.23 22.43 12.62
C ARG A 653 -24.17 22.31 13.69
N LEU A 654 -22.95 22.06 13.26
CA LEU A 654 -21.73 22.23 14.03
C LEU A 654 -20.77 23.17 13.28
N VAL A 655 -20.37 24.26 13.93
CA VAL A 655 -19.42 25.24 13.37
C VAL A 655 -18.06 25.04 14.04
N LEU A 656 -17.04 24.72 13.24
CA LEU A 656 -15.69 24.45 13.71
C LEU A 656 -14.84 25.73 13.73
N GLU A 657 -14.51 26.21 14.94
CA GLU A 657 -13.79 27.47 15.11
C GLU A 657 -12.33 27.40 14.61
N ASN A 658 -11.93 28.36 13.79
CA ASN A 658 -10.65 28.48 13.08
C ASN A 658 -10.35 27.41 12.00
N TRP A 659 -11.29 26.54 11.67
CA TRP A 659 -11.10 25.52 10.63
C TRP A 659 -11.41 26.06 9.24
N GLY A 660 -10.64 25.63 8.24
CA GLY A 660 -10.86 25.93 6.82
C GLY A 660 -11.59 24.80 6.09
N HIS A 661 -11.69 24.92 4.76
CA HIS A 661 -12.26 23.89 3.89
C HIS A 661 -11.44 22.60 3.90
N GLY A 662 -12.06 21.45 3.65
CA GLY A 662 -11.34 20.18 3.47
C GLY A 662 -10.75 19.58 4.76
N PHE A 663 -11.47 19.70 5.88
CA PHE A 663 -11.01 19.10 7.13
C PHE A 663 -11.18 17.57 7.19
N GLY A 664 -11.98 16.97 6.30
CA GLY A 664 -12.21 15.53 6.23
C GLY A 664 -12.79 14.97 7.52
N SER A 665 -12.21 13.90 8.06
CA SER A 665 -12.62 13.27 9.32
C SER A 665 -12.19 14.03 10.59
N ARG A 666 -11.42 15.11 10.46
CA ARG A 666 -10.86 15.86 11.60
C ARG A 666 -11.88 16.84 12.17
N GLY A 667 -11.68 17.25 13.42
CA GLY A 667 -12.53 18.25 14.09
C GLY A 667 -13.63 17.67 14.99
N GLY A 668 -13.67 16.35 15.16
CA GLY A 668 -14.54 15.68 16.16
C GLY A 668 -16.04 15.65 15.84
N TRP A 669 -16.43 16.13 14.65
CA TRP A 669 -17.83 16.29 14.25
C TRP A 669 -18.58 14.97 14.02
N MET A 670 -17.87 13.85 13.79
CA MET A 670 -18.48 12.54 13.55
C MET A 670 -19.34 12.06 14.72
N GLU A 671 -19.00 12.46 15.95
CA GLU A 671 -19.79 12.10 17.13
C GLU A 671 -21.12 12.85 17.17
N ASP A 672 -21.15 14.12 16.75
CA ASP A 672 -22.38 14.89 16.61
C ASP A 672 -23.24 14.36 15.46
N TYR A 673 -22.63 14.01 14.33
CA TYR A 673 -23.35 13.44 13.19
C TYR A 673 -24.00 12.09 13.53
N ASP A 674 -23.31 11.20 14.25
CA ASP A 674 -23.89 9.93 14.75
C ASP A 674 -25.09 10.18 15.67
N ARG A 675 -25.01 11.19 16.56
CA ARG A 675 -26.16 11.57 17.40
C ARG A 675 -27.33 12.09 16.58
N PHE A 676 -27.06 12.90 15.55
CA PHE A 676 -28.08 13.42 14.65
C PHE A 676 -28.80 12.27 13.92
N LEU A 677 -28.06 11.35 13.31
CA LEU A 677 -28.62 10.17 12.64
C LEU A 677 -29.42 9.27 13.60
N ALA A 678 -28.89 9.01 14.79
CA ALA A 678 -29.58 8.18 15.78
C ALA A 678 -30.95 8.75 16.20
N LYS A 679 -31.11 10.08 16.24
CA LYS A 679 -32.42 10.71 16.49
C LYS A 679 -33.39 10.48 15.33
N ILE A 680 -32.90 10.51 14.10
CA ILE A 680 -33.75 10.39 12.90
C ILE A 680 -34.16 8.94 12.68
N PHE A 681 -33.20 8.02 12.66
CA PHE A 681 -33.46 6.60 12.43
C PHE A 681 -34.27 5.98 13.58
N GLY A 682 -34.03 6.41 14.82
CA GLY A 682 -34.79 5.94 15.99
C GLY A 682 -36.28 6.35 16.05
N ASN A 683 -36.75 7.22 15.14
CA ASN A 683 -38.11 7.76 15.12
C ASN A 683 -39.02 7.17 14.01
N ASN A 684 -38.53 6.22 13.20
CA ASN A 684 -39.19 5.74 11.97
C ASN A 684 -40.07 4.49 12.08
#